data_AF-A0A7S2SIA5-F1
#
_entry.id   AF-A0A7S2SIA5-F1
#
_cell.length_a   1.000
_cell.length_b   1.000
_cell.length_c   1.000
_cell.angle_alpha   90.00
_cell.angle_beta   90.00
_cell.angle_gamma   90.00
#
_symmetry.space_group_name_H-M   'P 1'
#
loop_
_entity.id
_entity.type
_entity.pdbx_description
1 polymer ?
#
loop_
_entity_poly.entity_id
_entity_poly.type
_entity_poly.pdbx_seq_one_letter_code
_entity_poly.pdbx_strand_id
1 'polypeptide(L)'
;MNISYITCGNSANPCVIVPPGGGATKENSLFWAQDLARIGLFVVLYDLRGTGGSYKRDWKQVFQPFGTTAEHQLKRLAGYEATLQGLSKKKQSHDEIPPELQEQLWDYDHYARDAITVLDELNIARAHVMGLSQGGLLAQVIAMQYPERILTCISASTIFDRSGVETVMLSAGAEDFHQQMKQAHLFDEQGNPSWRGDCENKEEYVRWKVKFLEIIIPEFPAHVYHEIAEKEFDTGLITQEECSVCGLSWELWVRAGKLERHHKQLRSNTVPMLYVHGRKDPVIHFNEVERLFQITKNCVLETHNFGHNFGPPAEQKKILGKIATFMKRYAQTSTNGHVNRRFSNDTHASDLCTNLNTDSTVPQLYDTFCSVQTAAETHAVFTLLLEKLQLVHLRGRGLQLFMALRTMLTKHGLNFKQAKLLRDIYATLLKVQAVVGQVKYDGKIPVVKVLEESIELYERDQSRFNKVLVCGAGPIGLRTACELQLLGFDVLVVEKRPSFSRANILTFWDETMADMLGLGAKAYFPNLQPAGINKHLGTRQIQVCLLKTLLLLGGRAEYGMEVCGLHPPSWGKEETSMSRTARWQAFFRPYQKHSRSARTAAELAVEFQKTKDYVKQGDTNEYNPVNKDFVNAKIDPGASSVEFDAYIIAEGGWSDSTQKLGFNKTVQNFKSIYGLVINAKYNQGDMKEKNMRSQIHFKLSGKWPLQRCPIQAEFLEYLKGETHFLALVIPKRNLSEDRTKKYLEKMDKEDRDKLPQSVIDVMTLESTQKGLLEMGVFRKDLGTGRQCLAAHNVDVEQLHAMARDIMCEIGLPEDIPFCESNPVQLFDFSRRARCLDSVRVLHASSVSSSVLAPDDFSQSVATDPPQRHSTLALALPVGDALQEPNWTQGLGINRGFHTAMNQAFACLLAREQSVQAAVTQSSTTHKRMLSMKWGMGHSGLAGSGSGNIGLEPFKHWNTDPRNRIP
;
A
#
# COMPACT_ATOMS: atom_id res chain seq x y z
N MET A 1 7.39 36.85 1.73
CA MET A 1 7.92 36.72 3.11
C MET A 1 8.28 35.26 3.30
N ASN A 2 9.47 34.95 3.80
CA ASN A 2 9.92 33.57 3.96
C ASN A 2 9.43 33.04 5.32
N ILE A 3 8.26 32.39 5.32
CA ILE A 3 7.78 31.60 6.46
C ILE A 3 8.40 30.22 6.32
N SER A 4 9.18 29.80 7.31
CA SER A 4 9.73 28.46 7.32
C SER A 4 8.67 27.43 7.69
N TYR A 5 8.71 26.30 7.00
CA TYR A 5 7.81 25.18 7.25
C TYR A 5 8.57 23.87 7.06
N ILE A 6 8.06 22.82 7.70
CA ILE A 6 8.49 21.44 7.52
C ILE A 6 7.28 20.59 7.17
N THR A 7 7.51 19.57 6.36
CA THR A 7 6.44 18.67 5.91
C THR A 7 6.74 17.25 6.39
N CYS A 8 5.68 16.52 6.74
CA CYS A 8 5.76 15.14 7.20
C CYS A 8 4.70 14.31 6.48
N GLY A 9 5.11 13.18 5.91
CA GLY A 9 4.21 12.32 5.14
C GLY A 9 4.13 12.68 3.66
N ASN A 10 3.30 11.96 2.93
CA ASN A 10 3.19 12.07 1.48
C ASN A 10 2.26 13.22 1.09
N SER A 11 2.72 14.20 0.30
CA SER A 11 1.95 15.36 -0.18
C SER A 11 0.71 15.01 -1.01
N ALA A 12 0.61 13.78 -1.50
CA ALA A 12 -0.59 13.25 -2.16
C ALA A 12 -1.73 12.87 -1.18
N ASN A 13 -1.44 12.76 0.12
CA ASN A 13 -2.46 12.54 1.14
C ASN A 13 -3.20 13.85 1.45
N PRO A 14 -4.43 13.79 2.00
CA PRO A 14 -5.13 14.98 2.47
C PRO A 14 -4.23 15.82 3.39
N CYS A 15 -4.02 17.08 3.02
CA CYS A 15 -3.19 18.00 3.77
C CYS A 15 -3.85 18.34 5.11
N VAL A 16 -3.07 18.33 6.18
CA VAL A 16 -3.38 18.97 7.45
C VAL A 16 -2.30 20.01 7.73
N ILE A 17 -2.70 21.28 7.76
CA ILE A 17 -1.82 22.36 8.22
C ILE A 17 -1.96 22.50 9.73
N VAL A 18 -0.82 22.54 10.41
CA VAL A 18 -0.73 22.54 11.86
C VAL A 18 -0.14 23.88 12.32
N PRO A 19 -1.00 24.83 12.75
CA PRO A 19 -0.53 26.02 13.43
C PRO A 19 0.19 25.64 14.74
N PRO A 20 1.34 26.27 15.04
CA PRO A 20 2.05 26.04 16.29
C PRO A 20 1.26 26.60 17.48
N GLY A 21 1.31 25.91 18.62
CA GLY A 21 0.75 26.42 19.87
C GLY A 21 1.85 27.04 20.73
N GLY A 22 1.79 28.33 21.07
CA GLY A 22 2.78 28.99 21.92
C GLY A 22 3.99 29.58 21.18
N GLY A 23 3.90 29.80 19.86
CA GLY A 23 4.92 30.49 19.07
C GLY A 23 5.47 29.70 17.90
N ALA A 24 6.58 28.98 18.08
CA ALA A 24 7.21 28.22 17.00
C ALA A 24 6.78 26.74 16.98
N THR A 25 7.19 26.03 15.92
CA THR A 25 6.97 24.58 15.77
C THR A 25 7.51 23.84 17.01
N LYS A 26 6.66 23.02 17.65
CA LYS A 26 7.01 22.27 18.88
C LYS A 26 7.35 20.82 18.58
N GLU A 27 8.26 20.24 19.36
CA GLU A 27 8.68 18.83 19.13
C GLU A 27 7.59 17.83 19.50
N ASN A 28 6.70 18.25 20.41
CA ASN A 28 5.45 17.54 20.67
C ASN A 28 4.60 17.44 19.40
N SER A 29 4.54 18.51 18.59
CA SER A 29 3.85 18.53 17.30
C SER A 29 4.51 17.65 16.26
N LEU A 30 5.84 17.59 16.23
CA LEU A 30 6.59 16.66 15.38
C LEU A 30 6.27 15.19 15.69
N PHE A 31 6.14 14.83 16.97
CA PHE A 31 5.89 13.45 17.38
C PHE A 31 4.53 12.94 16.88
N TRP A 32 3.44 13.70 17.08
CA TRP A 32 2.14 13.30 16.55
C TRP A 32 1.97 13.64 15.06
N ALA A 33 2.72 14.59 14.47
CA ALA A 33 2.74 14.81 13.03
C ALA A 33 3.28 13.59 12.28
N GLN A 34 4.32 12.93 12.82
CA GLN A 34 4.80 11.66 12.28
C GLN A 34 3.74 10.56 12.38
N ASP A 35 2.98 10.50 13.48
CA ASP A 35 1.89 9.54 13.63
C ASP A 35 0.73 9.81 12.66
N LEU A 36 0.32 11.07 12.48
CA LEU A 36 -0.67 11.46 11.48
C LEU A 36 -0.19 11.15 10.06
N ALA A 37 1.08 11.39 9.76
CA ALA A 37 1.72 11.02 8.51
C ALA A 37 1.71 9.50 8.28
N ARG A 38 2.05 8.70 9.31
CA ARG A 38 1.96 7.22 9.28
C ARG A 38 0.53 6.74 9.06
N ILE A 39 -0.47 7.50 9.50
CA ILE A 39 -1.90 7.20 9.31
C ILE A 39 -2.41 7.71 7.95
N GLY A 40 -1.55 8.30 7.11
CA GLY A 40 -1.86 8.66 5.73
C GLY A 40 -2.45 10.06 5.57
N LEU A 41 -1.92 11.05 6.30
CA LEU A 41 -2.13 12.48 6.08
C LEU A 41 -0.83 13.14 5.59
N PHE A 42 -0.94 14.29 4.93
CA PHE A 42 0.21 15.16 4.65
C PHE A 42 0.24 16.27 5.69
N VAL A 43 1.21 16.27 6.59
CA VAL A 43 1.26 17.25 7.68
C VAL A 43 2.19 18.39 7.32
N VAL A 44 1.69 19.61 7.37
CA VAL A 44 2.47 20.84 7.18
C VAL A 44 2.57 21.55 8.53
N LEU A 45 3.77 21.59 9.09
CA LEU A 45 4.09 22.37 10.29
C LEU A 45 4.81 23.64 9.84
N TYR A 46 4.45 24.80 10.38
CA TYR A 46 5.05 26.07 9.99
C TYR A 46 5.28 26.97 11.19
N ASP A 47 6.24 27.89 11.07
CA ASP A 47 6.53 28.87 12.11
C ASP A 47 5.63 30.11 12.00
N LEU A 48 5.35 30.73 13.14
CA LEU A 48 4.74 32.05 13.13
C LEU A 48 5.77 33.10 12.74
N ARG A 49 5.35 34.02 11.87
CA ARG A 49 6.16 35.18 11.54
C ARG A 49 6.53 35.95 12.82
N GLY A 50 7.82 36.23 12.96
CA GLY A 50 8.37 36.91 14.14
C GLY A 50 8.81 36.00 15.28
N THR A 51 8.63 34.67 15.20
CA THR A 51 8.96 33.75 16.32
C THR A 51 10.24 32.94 16.13
N GLY A 52 11.01 33.13 15.05
CA GLY A 52 12.44 32.76 14.94
C GLY A 52 12.86 31.29 15.07
N GLY A 53 11.92 30.32 15.10
CA GLY A 53 12.18 28.93 15.48
C GLY A 53 12.95 28.06 14.48
N SER A 54 13.10 28.47 13.22
CA SER A 54 13.59 27.60 12.13
C SER A 54 15.11 27.61 11.87
N TYR A 55 15.94 28.08 12.80
CA TYR A 55 17.41 28.02 12.68
C TYR A 55 17.99 27.09 13.75
N LYS A 56 18.66 26.00 13.33
CA LYS A 56 19.52 25.21 14.23
C LYS A 56 20.56 26.16 14.85
N ARG A 57 20.48 26.37 16.17
CA ARG A 57 21.48 27.17 16.90
C ARG A 57 22.62 26.25 17.33
N ASP A 58 23.84 26.56 16.93
CA ASP A 58 25.04 25.93 17.48
C ASP A 58 25.32 26.55 18.85
N TRP A 59 25.18 25.75 19.91
CA TRP A 59 25.43 26.19 21.29
C TRP A 59 26.87 26.70 21.50
N LYS A 60 27.83 26.28 20.68
CA LYS A 60 29.19 26.84 20.69
C LYS A 60 29.28 28.26 20.11
N GLN A 61 28.29 28.68 19.32
CA GLN A 61 28.23 29.98 18.65
C GLN A 61 27.31 31.00 19.34
N VAL A 62 26.63 30.63 20.43
CA VAL A 62 25.78 31.56 21.23
C VAL A 62 26.58 32.72 21.84
N PHE A 63 27.92 32.66 21.79
CA PHE A 63 28.83 33.77 22.15
C PHE A 63 29.25 34.66 20.97
N GLN A 64 28.59 34.59 19.81
CA GLN A 64 28.85 35.49 18.66
C GLN A 64 27.53 36.11 18.14
N PRO A 65 27.47 37.45 17.95
CA PRO A 65 26.23 38.17 17.73
C PRO A 65 25.85 38.23 16.23
N PHE A 66 25.41 37.13 15.61
CA PHE A 66 24.79 37.22 14.27
C PHE A 66 23.63 36.23 14.08
N GLY A 67 22.42 36.76 14.12
CA GLY A 67 21.17 36.08 13.75
C GLY A 67 19.96 36.82 14.30
N THR A 68 19.00 37.20 13.44
CA THR A 68 17.79 37.95 13.82
C THR A 68 16.85 37.07 14.67
N THR A 69 16.99 37.13 15.98
CA THR A 69 16.11 36.52 16.98
C THR A 69 14.90 37.42 17.29
N ALA A 70 13.82 36.88 17.88
CA ALA A 70 12.69 37.68 18.38
C ALA A 70 13.13 38.74 19.40
N GLU A 71 14.22 38.48 20.12
CA GLU A 71 14.92 39.42 20.99
C GLU A 71 15.46 40.65 20.21
N HIS A 72 16.00 40.47 19.01
CA HIS A 72 16.45 41.57 18.15
C HIS A 72 15.28 42.38 17.58
N GLN A 73 14.13 41.75 17.32
CA GLN A 73 12.91 42.50 17.01
C GLN A 73 12.46 43.28 18.25
N LEU A 74 12.21 42.65 19.39
CA LEU A 74 11.80 43.36 20.62
C LEU A 74 12.75 44.50 21.03
N LYS A 75 14.08 44.31 20.93
CA LYS A 75 15.09 45.37 21.16
C LYS A 75 15.03 46.51 20.15
N ARG A 76 14.65 46.24 18.90
CA ARG A 76 14.47 47.24 17.83
C ARG A 76 13.14 47.98 17.95
N LEU A 77 12.10 47.32 18.44
CA LEU A 77 10.74 47.83 18.57
C LEU A 77 10.55 48.66 19.86
N ALA A 78 11.19 48.28 20.97
CA ALA A 78 10.93 48.85 22.29
C ALA A 78 11.88 49.98 22.73
N GLY A 79 12.90 50.31 21.93
CA GLY A 79 14.00 51.19 22.35
C GLY A 79 14.85 50.53 23.45
N TYR A 80 16.12 50.89 23.53
CA TYR A 80 17.15 50.16 24.31
C TYR A 80 16.94 50.16 25.85
N GLU A 81 15.85 50.73 26.37
CA GLU A 81 15.59 50.87 27.81
C GLU A 81 14.39 50.08 28.35
N ALA A 82 13.52 49.52 27.51
CA ALA A 82 12.45 48.64 28.00
C ALA A 82 12.98 47.22 28.23
N THR A 83 13.56 46.99 29.40
CA THR A 83 13.84 45.62 29.87
C THR A 83 12.56 44.78 29.82
N LEU A 84 12.68 43.49 29.48
CA LEU A 84 11.56 42.53 29.42
C LEU A 84 10.77 42.43 30.73
N GLN A 85 11.38 42.77 31.87
CA GLN A 85 10.70 42.98 33.16
C GLN A 85 9.66 44.11 33.13
N GLY A 86 9.86 45.14 32.32
CA GLY A 86 8.91 46.23 32.09
C GLY A 86 7.70 45.81 31.25
N LEU A 87 7.89 44.90 30.29
CA LEU A 87 6.79 44.35 29.47
C LEU A 87 5.97 43.28 30.22
N SER A 88 6.61 42.48 31.09
CA SER A 88 5.89 41.56 31.99
C SER A 88 5.13 42.32 33.09
N LYS A 89 5.69 43.40 33.64
CA LYS A 89 4.98 44.31 34.57
C LYS A 89 3.85 45.09 33.88
N LYS A 90 4.02 45.52 32.62
CA LYS A 90 2.95 46.14 31.83
C LYS A 90 1.80 45.19 31.46
N LYS A 91 2.03 43.88 31.52
CA LYS A 91 0.98 42.84 31.38
C LYS A 91 0.02 42.83 32.59
N GLN A 92 0.45 43.35 33.74
CA GLN A 92 -0.33 43.42 34.99
C GLN A 92 -0.98 44.78 35.23
N SER A 93 -0.39 45.88 34.74
CA SER A 93 -1.04 47.19 34.71
C SER A 93 -2.00 47.23 33.52
N HIS A 94 -3.23 47.69 33.69
CA HIS A 94 -4.19 47.98 32.60
C HIS A 94 -3.74 49.08 31.62
N ASP A 95 -2.43 49.37 31.54
CA ASP A 95 -1.86 50.42 30.70
C ASP A 95 -1.92 50.05 29.20
N GLU A 96 -1.97 51.10 28.38
CA GLU A 96 -1.99 50.97 26.92
C GLU A 96 -0.66 50.39 26.40
N ILE A 97 -0.75 49.42 25.48
CA ILE A 97 0.40 48.94 24.71
C ILE A 97 0.84 50.12 23.82
N PRO A 98 2.11 50.54 23.84
CA PRO A 98 2.57 51.69 23.05
C PRO A 98 2.16 51.58 21.58
N PRO A 99 1.61 52.64 20.95
CA PRO A 99 1.15 52.61 19.55
C PRO A 99 2.19 52.07 18.58
N GLU A 100 3.47 52.36 18.82
CA GLU A 100 4.60 51.91 18.00
C GLU A 100 4.75 50.38 18.03
N LEU A 101 4.48 49.74 19.18
CA LEU A 101 4.46 48.28 19.32
C LEU A 101 3.20 47.66 18.67
N GLN A 102 2.07 48.38 18.67
CA GLN A 102 0.84 47.92 18.03
C GLN A 102 0.98 47.85 16.49
N GLU A 103 1.67 48.82 15.89
CA GLU A 103 1.91 48.86 14.44
C GLU A 103 2.89 47.80 13.94
N GLN A 104 3.71 47.25 14.84
CA GLN A 104 4.86 46.41 14.47
C GLN A 104 4.72 44.94 14.88
N LEU A 105 3.71 44.58 15.68
CA LEU A 105 3.39 43.19 16.05
C LEU A 105 2.37 42.56 15.10
N TRP A 106 2.48 41.24 14.91
CA TRP A 106 1.51 40.45 14.12
C TRP A 106 0.49 39.80 15.04
N ASP A 107 -0.79 39.95 14.73
CA ASP A 107 -1.90 39.31 15.45
C ASP A 107 -2.36 38.00 14.76
N TYR A 108 -3.45 37.41 15.25
CA TYR A 108 -3.96 36.13 14.76
C TYR A 108 -4.49 36.19 13.31
N ASP A 109 -4.91 37.36 12.83
CA ASP A 109 -5.34 37.53 11.43
C ASP A 109 -4.13 37.43 10.49
N HIS A 110 -2.98 37.98 10.90
CA HIS A 110 -1.72 37.82 10.18
C HIS A 110 -1.28 36.35 10.18
N TYR A 111 -1.34 35.68 11.33
CA TYR A 111 -0.98 34.27 11.43
C TYR A 111 -1.90 33.33 10.64
N ALA A 112 -3.19 33.68 10.52
CA ALA A 112 -4.12 32.95 9.68
C ALA A 112 -3.78 33.10 8.19
N ARG A 113 -3.45 34.31 7.75
CA ARG A 113 -2.97 34.59 6.38
C ARG A 113 -1.67 33.85 6.07
N ASP A 114 -0.80 33.72 7.06
CA ASP A 114 0.47 33.02 6.93
C ASP A 114 0.27 31.52 6.66
N ALA A 115 -0.69 30.89 7.34
CA ALA A 115 -1.09 29.53 7.05
C ALA A 115 -1.53 29.37 5.58
N ILE A 116 -2.36 30.30 5.08
CA ILE A 116 -2.82 30.28 3.69
C ILE A 116 -1.66 30.52 2.71
N THR A 117 -0.74 31.42 3.03
CA THR A 117 0.46 31.69 2.21
C THR A 117 1.33 30.44 2.10
N VAL A 118 1.50 29.69 3.18
CA VAL A 118 2.21 28.41 3.17
C VAL A 118 1.46 27.37 2.32
N LEU A 119 0.12 27.31 2.40
CA LEU A 119 -0.66 26.44 1.51
C LEU A 119 -0.52 26.83 0.03
N ASP A 120 -0.50 28.12 -0.29
CA ASP A 120 -0.34 28.62 -1.66
C ASP A 120 1.05 28.27 -2.21
N GLU A 121 2.11 28.46 -1.44
CA GLU A 121 3.48 28.07 -1.81
C GLU A 121 3.59 26.56 -2.06
N LEU A 122 2.88 25.76 -1.27
CA LEU A 122 2.81 24.30 -1.42
C LEU A 122 1.82 23.85 -2.51
N ASN A 123 1.16 24.77 -3.21
CA ASN A 123 0.12 24.50 -4.20
C ASN A 123 -1.07 23.68 -3.66
N ILE A 124 -1.47 23.93 -2.42
CA ILE A 124 -2.56 23.23 -1.73
C ILE A 124 -3.83 24.08 -1.74
N ALA A 125 -4.78 23.68 -2.58
CA ALA A 125 -6.05 24.39 -2.74
C ALA A 125 -6.89 24.38 -1.46
N ARG A 126 -7.01 23.23 -0.77
CA ARG A 126 -7.73 23.11 0.51
C ARG A 126 -7.03 22.13 1.44
N ALA A 127 -7.06 22.40 2.74
CA ALA A 127 -6.46 21.55 3.76
C ALA A 127 -7.39 21.34 4.96
N HIS A 128 -7.20 20.26 5.71
CA HIS A 128 -7.61 20.22 7.11
C HIS A 128 -6.71 21.17 7.92
N VAL A 129 -7.22 21.73 9.01
CA VAL A 129 -6.40 22.48 9.96
C VAL A 129 -6.53 21.83 11.34
N MET A 130 -5.41 21.64 12.03
CA MET A 130 -5.40 21.02 13.36
C MET A 130 -4.42 21.73 14.27
N GLY A 131 -4.87 22.15 15.46
CA GLY A 131 -4.01 22.75 16.45
C GLY A 131 -4.34 22.31 17.88
N LEU A 132 -3.33 22.42 18.74
CA LEU A 132 -3.40 22.16 20.18
C LEU A 132 -3.14 23.46 20.95
N SER A 133 -3.85 23.70 22.06
CA SER A 133 -3.64 24.90 22.90
C SER A 133 -3.89 26.17 22.10
N GLN A 134 -2.99 27.15 22.19
CA GLN A 134 -3.02 28.34 21.36
C GLN A 134 -3.14 28.02 19.85
N GLY A 135 -2.53 26.93 19.38
CA GLY A 135 -2.63 26.49 17.99
C GLY A 135 -4.05 26.04 17.65
N GLY A 136 -4.79 25.47 18.61
CA GLY A 136 -6.20 25.11 18.47
C GLY A 136 -7.08 26.33 18.26
N LEU A 137 -6.84 27.41 18.99
CA LEU A 137 -7.50 28.70 18.74
C LEU A 137 -7.13 29.26 17.35
N LEU A 138 -5.86 29.25 16.98
CA LEU A 138 -5.44 29.72 15.64
C LEU A 138 -6.05 28.86 14.52
N ALA A 139 -6.19 27.55 14.72
CA ALA A 139 -6.89 26.67 13.79
C ALA A 139 -8.36 27.07 13.60
N GLN A 140 -9.03 27.53 14.66
CA GLN A 140 -10.38 28.08 14.56
C GLN A 140 -10.37 29.38 13.74
N VAL A 141 -9.44 30.29 14.03
CA VAL A 141 -9.34 31.58 13.32
C VAL A 141 -9.10 31.37 11.82
N ILE A 142 -8.18 30.46 11.45
CA ILE A 142 -7.94 30.06 10.05
C ILE A 142 -9.22 29.56 9.40
N ALA A 143 -9.93 28.63 10.06
CA ALA A 143 -11.16 28.05 9.52
C ALA A 143 -12.31 29.05 9.38
N MET A 144 -12.40 30.05 10.26
CA MET A 144 -13.44 31.07 10.21
C MET A 144 -13.15 32.19 9.19
N GLN A 145 -11.87 32.50 8.95
CA GLN A 145 -11.48 33.53 7.98
C GLN A 145 -11.38 33.01 6.56
N TYR A 146 -10.99 31.74 6.39
CA TYR A 146 -10.77 31.10 5.09
C TYR A 146 -11.54 29.78 4.96
N PRO A 147 -12.88 29.77 5.19
CA PRO A 147 -13.67 28.53 5.18
C PRO A 147 -13.63 27.80 3.83
N GLU A 148 -13.43 28.52 2.73
CA GLU A 148 -13.25 27.97 1.38
C GLU A 148 -11.92 27.22 1.21
N ARG A 149 -10.90 27.56 2.01
CA ARG A 149 -9.59 26.89 2.02
C ARG A 149 -9.52 25.73 2.99
N ILE A 150 -10.50 25.58 3.88
CA ILE A 150 -10.46 24.58 4.96
C ILE A 150 -11.50 23.46 4.74
N LEU A 151 -11.06 22.21 4.86
CA LEU A 151 -11.91 21.01 4.76
C LEU A 151 -12.56 20.68 6.10
N THR A 152 -11.78 20.68 7.17
CA THR A 152 -12.23 20.50 8.56
C THR A 152 -11.31 21.24 9.52
N CYS A 153 -11.80 21.61 10.70
CA CYS A 153 -10.98 22.20 11.77
C CYS A 153 -10.97 21.31 13.01
N ILE A 154 -9.77 20.97 13.49
CA ILE A 154 -9.56 20.21 14.72
C ILE A 154 -8.96 21.16 15.74
N SER A 155 -9.71 21.41 16.80
CA SER A 155 -9.37 22.35 17.85
C SER A 155 -9.19 21.59 19.16
N ALA A 156 -7.94 21.33 19.52
CA ALA A 156 -7.61 20.51 20.68
C ALA A 156 -7.12 21.35 21.87
N SER A 157 -7.53 20.96 23.09
CA SER A 157 -7.06 21.50 24.37
C SER A 157 -6.94 23.02 24.36
N THR A 158 -8.01 23.78 24.08
CA THR A 158 -7.94 25.25 23.84
C THR A 158 -8.97 26.05 24.64
N ILE A 159 -8.77 27.37 24.69
CA ILE A 159 -9.52 28.35 25.50
C ILE A 159 -10.78 28.88 24.80
N PHE A 160 -11.79 29.29 25.58
CA PHE A 160 -12.99 29.97 25.09
C PHE A 160 -12.79 31.48 24.97
N ASP A 161 -12.26 32.15 25.99
CA ASP A 161 -12.17 33.62 26.02
C ASP A 161 -10.97 34.21 26.79
N ARG A 162 -10.95 35.56 26.83
CA ARG A 162 -10.53 36.43 27.94
C ARG A 162 -10.09 35.70 29.21
N SER A 163 -11.13 35.28 29.92
CA SER A 163 -11.04 34.66 31.22
C SER A 163 -10.16 33.44 31.10
N GLY A 164 -10.30 32.57 30.09
CA GLY A 164 -9.46 31.39 29.86
C GLY A 164 -7.94 31.59 29.87
N VAL A 165 -7.40 32.74 29.47
CA VAL A 165 -5.96 33.06 29.57
C VAL A 165 -5.58 33.67 30.92
N GLU A 166 -6.44 34.53 31.47
CA GLU A 166 -6.32 35.03 32.85
C GLU A 166 -6.57 33.90 33.88
N THR A 167 -7.26 32.83 33.47
CA THR A 167 -7.72 31.66 34.24
C THR A 167 -6.70 30.55 34.27
N VAL A 168 -5.67 30.55 33.40
CA VAL A 168 -4.42 29.77 33.64
C VAL A 168 -3.67 30.32 34.86
N MET A 169 -3.96 31.56 35.28
CA MET A 169 -3.44 32.17 36.50
C MET A 169 -4.47 32.23 37.66
N LEU A 170 -5.78 32.15 37.41
CA LEU A 170 -6.84 32.44 38.40
C LEU A 170 -8.11 31.54 38.38
N SER A 171 -8.19 30.43 37.63
CA SER A 171 -9.26 29.43 37.80
C SER A 171 -8.96 28.43 38.92
N ALA A 172 -9.97 27.72 39.42
CA ALA A 172 -9.77 26.59 40.35
C ALA A 172 -8.84 25.48 39.79
N GLY A 173 -8.71 25.35 38.45
CA GLY A 173 -7.69 24.49 37.82
C GLY A 173 -6.29 25.12 37.77
N ALA A 174 -6.20 26.45 37.74
CA ALA A 174 -4.94 27.17 37.87
C ALA A 174 -4.41 27.20 39.30
N GLU A 175 -5.27 27.14 40.32
CA GLU A 175 -4.80 26.96 41.71
C GLU A 175 -4.08 25.61 41.85
N ASP A 176 -4.66 24.53 41.33
CA ASP A 176 -4.04 23.20 41.31
C ASP A 176 -2.76 23.19 40.46
N PHE A 177 -2.77 23.75 39.25
CA PHE A 177 -1.58 23.84 38.39
C PHE A 177 -0.47 24.69 39.01
N HIS A 178 -0.80 25.86 39.57
CA HIS A 178 0.14 26.76 40.25
C HIS A 178 0.70 26.11 41.52
N GLN A 179 -0.14 25.41 42.29
CA GLN A 179 0.29 24.66 43.47
C GLN A 179 1.21 23.50 43.09
N GLN A 180 0.91 22.74 42.04
CA GLN A 180 1.76 21.66 41.53
C GLN A 180 3.11 22.20 41.03
N MET A 181 3.11 23.33 40.31
CA MET A 181 4.34 23.96 39.85
C MET A 181 5.20 24.50 41.01
N LYS A 182 4.57 25.09 42.04
CA LYS A 182 5.26 25.51 43.28
C LYS A 182 5.85 24.31 44.03
N GLN A 183 5.09 23.22 44.18
CA GLN A 183 5.58 21.98 44.80
C GLN A 183 6.75 21.37 44.03
N ALA A 184 6.74 21.46 42.71
CA ALA A 184 7.84 20.99 41.85
C ALA A 184 9.08 21.89 41.86
N HIS A 185 9.04 23.03 42.56
CA HIS A 185 10.09 24.06 42.59
C HIS A 185 10.37 24.63 41.19
N LEU A 186 9.31 24.80 40.38
CA LEU A 186 9.36 25.45 39.07
C LEU A 186 9.06 26.96 39.16
N PHE A 187 9.15 27.50 40.37
CA PHE A 187 8.96 28.90 40.70
C PHE A 187 10.17 29.38 41.51
N ASP A 188 10.59 30.63 41.29
CA ASP A 188 11.64 31.28 42.08
C ASP A 188 11.17 31.63 43.50
N GLU A 189 12.08 32.10 44.35
CA GLU A 189 11.80 32.46 45.75
C GLU A 189 10.76 33.60 45.88
N GLN A 190 10.53 34.37 44.81
CA GLN A 190 9.55 35.46 44.74
C GLN A 190 8.19 34.99 44.20
N GLY A 191 8.04 33.71 43.85
CA GLY A 191 6.81 33.15 43.32
C GLY A 191 6.54 33.51 41.86
N ASN A 192 7.58 33.85 41.09
CA ASN A 192 7.51 33.90 39.63
C ASN A 192 7.90 32.54 39.02
N PRO A 193 7.32 32.14 37.88
CA PRO A 193 7.72 30.87 37.26
C PRO A 193 9.19 30.96 36.85
N SER A 194 10.01 29.97 37.22
CA SER A 194 11.37 29.85 36.70
C SER A 194 11.28 29.39 35.26
N TRP A 195 11.71 30.24 34.33
CA TRP A 195 11.59 29.97 32.90
C TRP A 195 12.95 29.50 32.37
N ARG A 196 12.90 28.96 31.15
CA ARG A 196 14.03 28.50 30.33
C ARG A 196 15.36 29.28 30.49
N GLY A 197 15.32 30.60 30.70
CA GLY A 197 16.49 31.48 30.77
C GLY A 197 17.43 31.24 31.95
N ASP A 198 16.97 30.49 32.96
CA ASP A 198 17.71 30.28 34.21
C ASP A 198 18.55 28.99 34.22
N CYS A 199 18.50 28.17 33.16
CA CYS A 199 19.26 26.91 33.07
C CYS A 199 20.62 27.14 32.38
N GLU A 200 21.73 26.81 33.04
CA GLU A 200 23.09 27.03 32.52
C GLU A 200 23.56 25.91 31.58
N ASN A 201 22.97 24.72 31.68
CA ASN A 201 23.38 23.53 30.93
C ASN A 201 22.19 22.60 30.55
N LYS A 202 22.48 21.61 29.70
CA LYS A 202 21.49 20.65 29.17
C LYS A 202 20.84 19.84 30.31
N GLU A 203 21.63 19.41 31.29
CA GLU A 203 21.17 18.60 32.40
C GLU A 203 20.17 19.35 33.30
N GLU A 204 20.39 20.64 33.56
CA GLU A 204 19.43 21.51 34.25
C GLU A 204 18.15 21.70 33.47
N TYR A 205 18.25 21.98 32.17
CA TYR A 205 17.07 22.13 31.31
C TYR A 205 16.23 20.85 31.28
N VAL A 206 16.87 19.69 31.07
CA VAL A 206 16.17 18.41 31.01
C VAL A 206 15.47 18.12 32.33
N ARG A 207 16.13 18.35 33.47
CA ARG A 207 15.50 18.18 34.80
C ARG A 207 14.31 19.10 35.00
N TRP A 208 14.42 20.37 34.64
CA TRP A 208 13.32 21.33 34.73
C TRP A 208 12.16 20.91 33.83
N LYS A 209 12.45 20.54 32.58
CA LYS A 209 11.44 20.18 31.58
C LYS A 209 10.71 18.90 31.93
N VAL A 210 11.40 17.89 32.45
CA VAL A 210 10.78 16.63 32.93
C VAL A 210 9.73 16.93 33.98
N LYS A 211 10.07 17.71 35.02
CA LYS A 211 9.12 18.12 36.07
C LYS A 211 7.93 18.90 35.50
N PHE A 212 8.18 19.78 34.54
CA PHE A 212 7.11 20.52 33.86
C PHE A 212 6.17 19.58 33.07
N LEU A 213 6.73 18.62 32.32
CA LEU A 213 5.96 17.63 31.55
C LEU A 213 5.13 16.71 32.46
N GLU A 214 5.67 16.29 33.61
CA GLU A 214 4.94 15.50 34.60
C GLU A 214 3.65 16.19 35.07
N ILE A 215 3.66 17.52 35.13
CA ILE A 215 2.49 18.33 35.50
C ILE A 215 1.53 18.49 34.30
N ILE A 216 2.01 18.91 33.13
CA ILE A 216 1.12 19.27 32.01
C ILE A 216 0.57 18.06 31.24
N ILE A 217 1.30 16.94 31.22
CA ILE A 217 0.95 15.69 30.56
C ILE A 217 1.22 14.50 31.52
N PRO A 218 0.47 14.40 32.63
CA PRO A 218 0.72 13.38 33.65
C PRO A 218 0.49 11.97 33.09
N GLU A 219 1.01 10.97 33.81
CA GLU A 219 0.80 9.53 33.55
C GLU A 219 1.59 8.95 32.33
N PHE A 220 2.66 9.60 31.86
CA PHE A 220 3.61 8.98 30.91
C PHE A 220 4.71 8.21 31.65
N PRO A 221 5.34 7.19 31.02
CA PRO A 221 6.53 6.56 31.57
C PRO A 221 7.69 7.56 31.72
N ALA A 222 8.44 7.49 32.83
CA ALA A 222 9.49 8.46 33.16
C ALA A 222 10.54 8.68 32.06
N HIS A 223 10.93 7.62 31.33
CA HIS A 223 11.89 7.73 30.23
C HIS A 223 11.38 8.59 29.06
N VAL A 224 10.06 8.68 28.86
CA VAL A 224 9.46 9.47 27.77
C VAL A 224 9.58 10.96 28.06
N TYR A 225 9.44 11.38 29.33
CA TYR A 225 9.67 12.77 29.72
C TYR A 225 11.10 13.21 29.43
N HIS A 226 12.07 12.35 29.75
CA HIS A 226 13.47 12.58 29.46
C HIS A 226 13.73 12.70 27.94
N GLU A 227 13.19 11.77 27.15
CA GLU A 227 13.37 11.77 25.69
C GLU A 227 12.79 13.04 25.05
N ILE A 228 11.61 13.49 25.48
CA ILE A 228 11.00 14.73 24.99
C ILE A 228 11.87 15.93 25.34
N ALA A 229 12.34 16.00 26.60
CA ALA A 229 13.16 17.10 27.08
C ALA A 229 14.52 17.19 26.36
N GLU A 230 15.21 16.07 26.17
CA GLU A 230 16.51 16.04 25.47
C GLU A 230 16.38 16.44 24.00
N LYS A 231 15.35 15.92 23.31
CA LYS A 231 15.11 16.24 21.90
C LYS A 231 14.78 17.71 21.69
N GLU A 232 13.92 18.29 22.54
CA GLU A 232 13.60 19.72 22.49
C GLU A 232 14.84 20.59 22.69
N PHE A 233 15.78 20.15 23.55
CA PHE A 233 17.07 20.84 23.70
C PHE A 233 17.94 20.76 22.45
N ASP A 234 18.02 19.58 21.82
CA ASP A 234 18.90 19.33 20.68
C ASP A 234 18.41 19.98 19.35
N THR A 235 17.12 20.25 19.21
CA THR A 235 16.53 20.76 17.95
C THR A 235 16.38 22.27 17.88
N GLY A 236 16.51 22.98 19.01
CA GLY A 236 16.40 24.43 19.06
C GLY A 236 15.22 24.86 19.93
N LEU A 237 15.54 25.45 21.08
CA LEU A 237 14.57 25.85 22.09
C LEU A 237 13.83 27.15 21.73
N ILE A 238 12.54 27.30 22.12
CA ILE A 238 11.73 28.54 22.04
C ILE A 238 11.96 29.45 23.26
N THR A 239 12.34 30.72 23.08
CA THR A 239 12.80 31.60 24.18
C THR A 239 11.62 32.21 24.93
N GLN A 240 11.87 32.74 26.13
CA GLN A 240 10.83 33.45 26.90
C GLN A 240 10.31 34.67 26.11
N GLU A 241 11.18 35.32 25.35
CA GLU A 241 10.87 36.42 24.45
C GLU A 241 9.94 35.98 23.33
N GLU A 242 10.22 34.84 22.69
CA GLU A 242 9.40 34.26 21.62
C GLU A 242 7.99 33.88 22.12
N CYS A 243 7.87 33.31 23.32
CA CYS A 243 6.58 33.07 23.98
C CYS A 243 5.83 34.38 24.32
N SER A 244 6.57 35.43 24.72
CA SER A 244 5.99 36.72 25.10
C SER A 244 5.40 37.47 23.91
N VAL A 245 6.04 37.40 22.74
CA VAL A 245 5.50 37.94 21.48
C VAL A 245 4.11 37.35 21.20
N CYS A 246 3.95 36.04 21.31
CA CYS A 246 2.66 35.38 21.06
C CYS A 246 1.57 35.76 22.06
N GLY A 247 1.93 35.96 23.33
CA GLY A 247 1.02 36.46 24.35
C GLY A 247 0.54 37.89 24.06
N LEU A 248 1.44 38.76 23.59
CA LEU A 248 1.10 40.13 23.17
C LEU A 248 0.23 40.16 21.91
N SER A 249 0.52 39.30 20.93
CA SER A 249 -0.29 39.12 19.72
C SER A 249 -1.75 38.72 20.03
N TRP A 250 -1.93 37.87 21.04
CA TRP A 250 -3.27 37.52 21.55
C TRP A 250 -3.96 38.73 22.20
N GLU A 251 -3.27 39.43 23.11
CA GLU A 251 -3.84 40.59 23.81
C GLU A 251 -4.28 41.69 22.83
N LEU A 252 -3.47 41.97 21.80
CA LEU A 252 -3.82 42.91 20.74
C LEU A 252 -5.06 42.48 19.96
N TRP A 253 -5.13 41.19 19.61
CA TRP A 253 -6.27 40.64 18.88
C TRP A 253 -7.58 40.74 19.68
N VAL A 254 -7.52 40.46 20.99
CA VAL A 254 -8.66 40.60 21.90
C VAL A 254 -9.06 42.07 22.09
N ARG A 255 -8.10 42.97 22.37
CA ARG A 255 -8.38 44.42 22.55
C ARG A 255 -8.98 45.06 21.31
N ALA A 256 -8.65 44.55 20.12
CA ALA A 256 -9.27 44.96 18.87
C ALA A 256 -10.73 44.47 18.70
N GLY A 257 -11.33 43.82 19.71
CA GLY A 257 -12.70 43.30 19.67
C GLY A 257 -12.89 42.12 18.73
N LYS A 258 -11.80 41.45 18.32
CA LYS A 258 -11.85 40.38 17.32
C LYS A 258 -12.30 39.05 17.91
N LEU A 259 -12.17 38.85 19.23
CA LEU A 259 -12.64 37.65 19.92
C LEU A 259 -14.16 37.52 19.86
N GLU A 260 -14.90 38.59 20.15
CA GLU A 260 -16.37 38.61 20.07
C GLU A 260 -16.85 38.38 18.64
N ARG A 261 -16.12 38.94 17.65
CA ARG A 261 -16.37 38.69 16.23
C ARG A 261 -16.17 37.21 15.89
N HIS A 262 -15.10 36.61 16.39
CA HIS A 262 -14.80 35.19 16.17
C HIS A 262 -15.86 34.27 16.80
N HIS A 263 -16.31 34.56 18.02
CA HIS A 263 -17.43 33.83 18.64
C HIS A 263 -18.72 33.92 17.82
N LYS A 264 -19.01 35.08 17.20
CA LYS A 264 -20.14 35.21 16.27
C LYS A 264 -19.95 34.33 15.03
N GLN A 265 -18.73 34.27 14.48
CA GLN A 265 -18.42 33.42 13.32
C GLN A 265 -18.63 31.93 13.66
N LEU A 266 -18.18 31.47 14.84
CA LEU A 266 -18.38 30.10 15.32
C LEU A 266 -19.87 29.71 15.40
N ARG A 267 -20.75 30.60 15.83
CA ARG A 267 -22.22 30.37 15.87
C ARG A 267 -22.85 30.18 14.49
N SER A 268 -22.23 30.73 13.46
CA SER A 268 -22.67 30.63 12.07
C SER A 268 -21.84 29.65 11.23
N ASN A 269 -20.91 28.92 11.84
CA ASN A 269 -19.91 28.12 11.14
C ASN A 269 -20.51 27.03 10.23
N THR A 270 -19.89 26.86 9.07
CA THR A 270 -20.21 25.83 8.06
C THR A 270 -19.12 24.78 7.90
N VAL A 271 -17.88 25.03 8.36
CA VAL A 271 -16.76 24.08 8.29
C VAL A 271 -16.95 22.99 9.35
N PRO A 272 -16.84 21.69 9.03
CA PRO A 272 -16.93 20.64 10.04
C PRO A 272 -15.82 20.76 11.08
N MET A 273 -16.19 20.86 12.36
CA MET A 273 -15.26 21.04 13.48
C MET A 273 -15.24 19.82 14.42
N LEU A 274 -14.06 19.48 14.91
CA LEU A 274 -13.86 18.49 15.95
C LEU A 274 -13.09 19.11 17.12
N TYR A 275 -13.73 19.19 18.27
CA TYR A 275 -13.08 19.53 19.52
C TYR A 275 -12.52 18.26 20.17
N VAL A 276 -11.27 18.33 20.64
CA VAL A 276 -10.61 17.22 21.35
C VAL A 276 -10.04 17.73 22.66
N HIS A 277 -10.48 17.23 23.81
CA HIS A 277 -10.03 17.78 25.10
C HIS A 277 -9.95 16.73 26.21
N GLY A 278 -8.96 16.91 27.09
CA GLY A 278 -8.74 16.08 28.26
C GLY A 278 -9.59 16.49 29.46
N ARG A 279 -10.33 15.55 30.05
CA ARG A 279 -11.13 15.80 31.26
C ARG A 279 -10.28 16.15 32.49
N LYS A 280 -8.99 15.79 32.46
CA LYS A 280 -8.02 16.09 33.51
C LYS A 280 -6.97 17.11 33.07
N ASP A 281 -7.27 17.94 32.07
CA ASP A 281 -6.33 18.96 31.59
C ASP A 281 -6.06 19.99 32.71
N PRO A 282 -4.83 20.04 33.26
CA PRO A 282 -4.50 20.95 34.36
C PRO A 282 -4.17 22.36 33.86
N VAL A 283 -4.00 22.54 32.55
CA VAL A 283 -3.63 23.83 31.94
C VAL A 283 -4.86 24.57 31.47
N ILE A 284 -5.76 23.87 30.77
CA ILE A 284 -7.02 24.45 30.28
C ILE A 284 -8.18 23.59 30.76
N HIS A 285 -8.95 24.13 31.69
CA HIS A 285 -10.07 23.41 32.29
C HIS A 285 -11.08 22.94 31.24
N PHE A 286 -11.61 21.73 31.41
CA PHE A 286 -12.53 21.09 30.47
C PHE A 286 -13.78 21.94 30.14
N ASN A 287 -14.28 22.72 31.10
CA ASN A 287 -15.41 23.65 30.90
C ASN A 287 -15.19 24.66 29.76
N GLU A 288 -13.94 25.00 29.42
CA GLU A 288 -13.64 25.91 28.31
C GLU A 288 -14.06 25.31 26.97
N VAL A 289 -13.76 24.02 26.75
CA VAL A 289 -14.19 23.35 25.51
C VAL A 289 -15.69 23.11 25.49
N GLU A 290 -16.34 22.94 26.64
CA GLU A 290 -17.80 22.82 26.71
C GLU A 290 -18.48 24.11 26.25
N ARG A 291 -17.98 25.27 26.68
CA ARG A 291 -18.46 26.58 26.23
C ARG A 291 -18.26 26.77 24.73
N LEU A 292 -17.08 26.41 24.20
CA LEU A 292 -16.80 26.45 22.76
C LEU A 292 -17.78 25.54 21.99
N PHE A 293 -17.93 24.29 22.43
CA PHE A 293 -18.83 23.32 21.80
C PHE A 293 -20.29 23.81 21.79
N GLN A 294 -20.75 24.45 22.87
CA GLN A 294 -22.11 24.98 22.97
C GLN A 294 -22.41 26.11 21.98
N ILE A 295 -21.43 26.98 21.68
CA ILE A 295 -21.64 28.11 20.77
C ILE A 295 -21.34 27.75 19.31
N THR A 296 -20.54 26.71 19.06
CA THR A 296 -20.04 26.40 17.72
C THR A 296 -21.02 25.56 16.93
N LYS A 297 -21.37 26.00 15.72
CA LYS A 297 -22.17 25.23 14.78
C LYS A 297 -21.31 24.22 14.01
N ASN A 298 -21.92 23.10 13.59
CA ASN A 298 -21.26 22.04 12.81
C ASN A 298 -20.02 21.44 13.51
N CYS A 299 -20.12 21.19 14.82
CA CYS A 299 -19.03 20.63 15.61
C CYS A 299 -19.38 19.29 16.28
N VAL A 300 -18.34 18.53 16.61
CA VAL A 300 -18.37 17.32 17.42
C VAL A 300 -17.35 17.48 18.55
N LEU A 301 -17.63 16.93 19.73
CA LEU A 301 -16.72 16.90 20.87
C LEU A 301 -16.26 15.47 21.16
N GLU A 302 -14.96 15.25 21.16
CA GLU A 302 -14.31 14.02 21.59
C GLU A 302 -13.50 14.27 22.87
N THR A 303 -13.80 13.51 23.92
CA THR A 303 -13.15 13.70 25.23
C THR A 303 -12.20 12.54 25.55
N HIS A 304 -11.10 12.80 26.24
CA HIS A 304 -10.22 11.76 26.81
C HIS A 304 -9.92 12.01 28.29
N ASN A 305 -9.33 11.04 28.97
CA ASN A 305 -9.07 11.12 30.42
C ASN A 305 -7.65 11.62 30.78
N PHE A 306 -6.86 12.02 29.79
CA PHE A 306 -5.50 12.54 29.96
C PHE A 306 -5.47 14.06 30.18
N GLY A 307 -4.28 14.60 30.45
CA GLY A 307 -4.02 16.04 30.65
C GLY A 307 -4.07 16.86 29.36
N HIS A 308 -3.17 17.84 29.22
CA HIS A 308 -3.24 18.85 28.15
C HIS A 308 -3.02 18.31 26.73
N ASN A 309 -2.49 17.08 26.59
CA ASN A 309 -2.20 16.41 25.31
C ASN A 309 -3.02 15.12 25.16
N PHE A 310 -2.86 14.40 24.03
CA PHE A 310 -3.59 13.17 23.69
C PHE A 310 -3.19 11.92 24.50
N GLY A 311 -2.54 12.07 25.67
CA GLY A 311 -2.14 10.94 26.52
C GLY A 311 -0.92 10.15 26.02
N PRO A 312 -0.55 9.05 26.71
CA PRO A 312 0.64 8.26 26.41
C PRO A 312 0.59 7.66 24.99
N PRO A 313 1.74 7.25 24.39
CA PRO A 313 1.84 6.91 22.97
C PRO A 313 0.79 5.90 22.44
N ALA A 314 0.38 4.93 23.26
CA ALA A 314 -0.65 3.96 22.88
C ALA A 314 -2.05 4.59 22.75
N GLU A 315 -2.38 5.54 23.62
CA GLU A 315 -3.68 6.23 23.66
C GLU A 315 -3.70 7.41 22.69
N GLN A 316 -2.58 8.11 22.55
CA GLN A 316 -2.36 9.11 21.51
C GLN A 316 -2.67 8.52 20.13
N LYS A 317 -2.16 7.33 19.80
CA LYS A 317 -2.46 6.65 18.53
C LYS A 317 -3.96 6.41 18.32
N LYS A 318 -4.72 6.11 19.38
CA LYS A 318 -6.18 5.93 19.30
C LYS A 318 -6.88 7.25 19.02
N ILE A 319 -6.52 8.31 19.73
CA ILE A 319 -7.10 9.65 19.56
C ILE A 319 -6.77 10.21 18.18
N LEU A 320 -5.51 10.12 17.75
CA LEU A 320 -5.08 10.50 16.40
C LEU A 320 -5.79 9.67 15.32
N GLY A 321 -6.05 8.38 15.57
CA GLY A 321 -6.85 7.54 14.69
C GLY A 321 -8.30 8.04 14.52
N LYS A 322 -8.94 8.49 15.60
CA LYS A 322 -10.27 9.13 15.55
C LYS A 322 -10.23 10.46 14.79
N ILE A 323 -9.25 11.30 15.08
CA ILE A 323 -9.01 12.57 14.39
C ILE A 323 -8.83 12.35 12.89
N ALA A 324 -7.97 11.41 12.51
CA ALA A 324 -7.73 11.08 11.10
C ALA A 324 -8.99 10.51 10.42
N THR A 325 -9.80 9.72 11.13
CA THR A 325 -11.09 9.23 10.63
C THR A 325 -12.05 10.38 10.36
N PHE A 326 -12.12 11.35 11.28
CA PHE A 326 -12.91 12.57 11.09
C PHE A 326 -12.44 13.35 9.86
N MET A 327 -11.14 13.65 9.74
CA MET A 327 -10.58 14.34 8.57
C MET A 327 -10.89 13.61 7.25
N LYS A 328 -10.62 12.31 7.19
CA LYS A 328 -10.82 11.49 5.98
C LYS A 328 -12.27 11.44 5.50
N ARG A 329 -13.25 11.54 6.41
CA ARG A 329 -14.67 11.63 6.05
C ARG A 329 -14.97 12.83 5.15
N TYR A 330 -14.28 13.94 5.34
CA TYR A 330 -14.55 15.21 4.66
C TYR A 330 -13.57 15.52 3.51
N ALA A 331 -12.48 14.77 3.40
CA ALA A 331 -11.56 14.83 2.26
C ALA A 331 -12.21 14.46 0.91
N GLN A 332 -13.38 13.81 0.91
CA GLN A 332 -14.09 13.33 -0.28
C GLN A 332 -15.12 14.33 -0.88
N THR A 333 -15.36 15.48 -0.24
CA THR A 333 -16.52 16.33 -0.53
C THR A 333 -16.26 17.60 -1.36
N SER A 334 -15.04 17.83 -1.88
CA SER A 334 -14.68 19.10 -2.52
C SER A 334 -14.59 19.10 -4.06
N THR A 335 -15.30 18.22 -4.77
CA THR A 335 -15.34 18.23 -6.24
C THR A 335 -16.76 18.43 -6.79
N ASN A 336 -17.40 19.56 -6.44
CA ASN A 336 -18.59 20.03 -7.16
C ASN A 336 -18.15 20.92 -8.34
N GLY A 337 -18.02 20.27 -9.49
CA GLY A 337 -17.84 20.87 -10.80
C GLY A 337 -17.71 19.74 -11.81
N HIS A 338 -18.76 19.52 -12.60
CA HIS A 338 -18.95 18.39 -13.50
C HIS A 338 -17.68 17.98 -14.29
N VAL A 339 -16.96 16.99 -13.77
CA VAL A 339 -16.10 16.10 -14.54
C VAL A 339 -16.33 14.69 -14.01
N ASN A 340 -16.90 13.83 -14.84
CA ASN A 340 -16.82 12.38 -14.66
C ASN A 340 -15.37 12.01 -14.31
N ARG A 341 -15.09 11.50 -13.10
CA ARG A 341 -14.06 10.47 -12.84
C ARG A 341 -13.94 10.08 -11.37
N ARG A 342 -14.37 8.85 -11.10
CA ARG A 342 -13.79 7.95 -10.10
C ARG A 342 -12.32 7.70 -10.45
N PHE A 343 -11.37 8.41 -9.84
CA PHE A 343 -9.95 8.01 -9.76
C PHE A 343 -9.26 8.80 -8.64
N SER A 344 -9.00 8.17 -7.49
CA SER A 344 -7.80 8.42 -6.65
C SER A 344 -7.87 7.57 -5.38
N ASN A 345 -7.22 6.41 -5.39
CA ASN A 345 -6.85 5.66 -4.18
C ASN A 345 -5.54 4.93 -4.49
N ASP A 346 -4.45 5.70 -4.54
CA ASP A 346 -3.08 5.20 -4.69
C ASP A 346 -2.13 6.37 -4.33
N THR A 347 -1.82 6.56 -3.04
CA THR A 347 -0.90 7.60 -2.56
C THR A 347 0.52 7.06 -2.42
N HIS A 348 1.19 6.94 -3.57
CA HIS A 348 2.63 6.78 -3.68
C HIS A 348 3.15 7.45 -4.96
N ALA A 349 2.77 8.69 -5.23
CA ALA A 349 3.53 9.53 -6.16
C ALA A 349 4.76 10.08 -5.41
N SER A 350 5.98 9.69 -5.82
CA SER A 350 7.23 10.31 -5.34
C SER A 350 7.36 11.76 -5.82
N ASP A 351 8.42 12.43 -5.35
CA ASP A 351 8.90 13.76 -5.79
C ASP A 351 8.99 13.96 -7.33
N LEU A 352 8.81 12.89 -8.09
CA LEU A 352 8.75 12.88 -9.55
C LEU A 352 7.54 13.64 -10.10
N CYS A 353 6.37 13.58 -9.46
CA CYS A 353 5.18 14.32 -9.90
C CYS A 353 5.24 15.81 -9.52
N THR A 354 5.99 16.19 -8.49
CA THR A 354 6.29 17.59 -8.13
C THR A 354 7.29 18.23 -9.09
N ASN A 355 8.17 17.44 -9.74
CA ASN A 355 9.09 17.91 -10.78
C ASN A 355 8.49 17.91 -12.20
N LEU A 356 7.33 17.27 -12.41
CA LEU A 356 6.61 17.26 -13.68
C LEU A 356 5.51 18.33 -13.66
N ASN A 357 5.78 19.46 -14.31
CA ASN A 357 4.83 20.57 -14.46
C ASN A 357 4.23 20.60 -15.89
N THR A 358 3.38 21.62 -16.14
CA THR A 358 2.77 21.88 -17.45
C THR A 358 3.76 22.08 -18.61
N ASP A 359 5.03 22.37 -18.31
CA ASP A 359 6.10 22.60 -19.29
C ASP A 359 6.80 21.31 -19.74
N SER A 360 6.56 20.18 -19.06
CA SER A 360 7.13 18.89 -19.43
C SER A 360 6.71 18.49 -20.86
N THR A 361 7.69 18.09 -21.67
CA THR A 361 7.46 17.65 -23.04
C THR A 361 6.84 16.26 -23.07
N VAL A 362 6.15 15.92 -24.17
CA VAL A 362 5.57 14.58 -24.38
C VAL A 362 6.62 13.46 -24.27
N PRO A 363 7.82 13.57 -24.89
CA PRO A 363 8.86 12.55 -24.73
C PRO A 363 9.36 12.40 -23.29
N GLN A 364 9.45 13.49 -22.51
CA GLN A 364 9.81 13.43 -21.09
C GLN A 364 8.75 12.69 -20.27
N LEU A 365 7.47 13.08 -20.41
CA LEU A 365 6.37 12.41 -19.72
C LEU A 365 6.29 10.92 -20.06
N TYR A 366 6.53 10.56 -21.33
CA TYR A 366 6.56 9.16 -21.74
C TYR A 366 7.77 8.39 -21.17
N ASP A 367 8.94 9.03 -21.07
CA ASP A 367 10.11 8.43 -20.42
C ASP A 367 9.90 8.24 -18.92
N THR A 368 9.29 9.23 -18.26
CA THR A 368 8.87 9.15 -16.86
C THR A 368 7.86 8.02 -16.66
N PHE A 369 6.86 7.90 -17.53
CA PHE A 369 5.91 6.78 -17.51
C PHE A 369 6.64 5.43 -17.63
N CYS A 370 7.65 5.33 -18.49
CA CYS A 370 8.45 4.12 -18.63
C CYS A 370 9.30 3.80 -17.40
N SER A 371 9.75 4.79 -16.64
CA SER A 371 10.70 4.64 -15.53
C SER A 371 10.08 4.52 -14.13
N VAL A 372 8.86 5.05 -13.89
CA VAL A 372 8.20 4.99 -12.57
C VAL A 372 7.97 3.56 -12.08
N GLN A 373 7.99 3.34 -10.76
CA GLN A 373 8.05 1.98 -10.21
C GLN A 373 6.87 1.63 -9.31
N THR A 374 5.91 2.54 -9.13
CA THR A 374 4.69 2.27 -8.35
C THR A 374 3.44 2.31 -9.21
N ALA A 375 2.36 1.67 -8.76
CA ALA A 375 1.06 1.75 -9.42
C ALA A 375 0.53 3.19 -9.44
N ALA A 376 0.64 3.88 -8.30
CA ALA A 376 0.26 5.27 -8.12
C ALA A 376 0.91 6.21 -9.13
N GLU A 377 2.25 6.22 -9.19
CA GLU A 377 2.99 7.04 -10.17
C GLU A 377 2.65 6.66 -11.60
N THR A 378 2.49 5.37 -11.87
CA THR A 378 2.12 4.88 -13.20
C THR A 378 0.80 5.50 -13.64
N HIS A 379 -0.22 5.51 -12.79
CA HIS A 379 -1.52 6.14 -13.09
C HIS A 379 -1.43 7.66 -13.19
N ALA A 380 -0.70 8.30 -12.28
CA ALA A 380 -0.55 9.76 -12.24
C ALA A 380 0.12 10.28 -13.52
N VAL A 381 1.30 9.73 -13.85
CA VAL A 381 2.07 10.13 -15.04
C VAL A 381 1.33 9.76 -16.32
N PHE A 382 0.64 8.62 -16.37
CA PHE A 382 -0.19 8.27 -17.52
C PHE A 382 -1.35 9.24 -17.72
N THR A 383 -1.99 9.69 -16.63
CA THR A 383 -3.07 10.68 -16.70
C THR A 383 -2.55 12.01 -17.26
N LEU A 384 -1.42 12.51 -16.75
CA LEU A 384 -0.75 13.72 -17.27
C LEU A 384 -0.36 13.57 -18.75
N LEU A 385 0.16 12.40 -19.15
CA LEU A 385 0.48 12.12 -20.54
C LEU A 385 -0.76 12.17 -21.44
N LEU A 386 -1.89 11.61 -21.01
CA LEU A 386 -3.15 11.68 -21.76
C LEU A 386 -3.69 13.11 -21.86
N GLU A 387 -3.58 13.91 -20.80
CA GLU A 387 -3.96 15.32 -20.79
C GLU A 387 -3.13 16.12 -21.78
N LYS A 388 -1.80 15.96 -21.76
CA LYS A 388 -0.88 16.63 -22.69
C LYS A 388 -1.15 16.26 -24.15
N LEU A 389 -1.55 15.02 -24.39
CA LEU A 389 -1.90 14.51 -25.73
C LEU A 389 -3.37 14.76 -26.12
N GLN A 390 -4.20 15.32 -25.22
CA GLN A 390 -5.63 15.51 -25.40
C GLN A 390 -6.43 14.21 -25.64
N LEU A 391 -5.94 13.08 -25.14
CA LEU A 391 -6.53 11.75 -25.31
C LEU A 391 -7.34 11.27 -24.09
N VAL A 392 -7.54 12.15 -23.11
CA VAL A 392 -8.30 11.90 -21.87
C VAL A 392 -9.65 11.24 -22.15
N HIS A 393 -10.39 11.71 -23.16
CA HIS A 393 -11.71 11.23 -23.54
C HIS A 393 -11.73 9.76 -24.05
N LEU A 394 -10.58 9.23 -24.48
CA LEU A 394 -10.42 7.83 -24.90
C LEU A 394 -10.02 6.90 -23.75
N ARG A 395 -9.91 7.39 -22.51
CA ARG A 395 -9.59 6.54 -21.35
C ARG A 395 -10.65 5.45 -21.20
N GLY A 396 -10.20 4.19 -21.16
CA GLY A 396 -11.11 3.05 -21.11
C GLY A 396 -11.86 2.82 -22.42
N ARG A 397 -11.30 3.21 -23.58
CA ARG A 397 -11.81 2.87 -24.92
C ARG A 397 -11.00 1.77 -25.62
N GLY A 398 -10.32 0.93 -24.84
CA GLY A 398 -9.54 -0.20 -25.34
C GLY A 398 -8.54 0.17 -26.43
N LEU A 399 -8.52 -0.61 -27.52
CA LEU A 399 -7.55 -0.48 -28.61
C LEU A 399 -7.64 0.87 -29.36
N GLN A 400 -8.77 1.59 -29.27
CA GLN A 400 -8.87 2.95 -29.81
C GLN A 400 -7.85 3.89 -29.15
N LEU A 401 -7.74 3.83 -27.81
CA LEU A 401 -6.77 4.63 -27.07
C LEU A 401 -5.35 4.28 -27.49
N PHE A 402 -5.04 2.98 -27.61
CA PHE A 402 -3.70 2.53 -27.99
C PHE A 402 -3.29 3.05 -29.37
N MET A 403 -4.18 3.01 -30.37
CA MET A 403 -3.89 3.52 -31.71
C MET A 403 -3.70 5.04 -31.72
N ALA A 404 -4.53 5.76 -30.96
CA ALA A 404 -4.38 7.21 -30.81
C ALA A 404 -3.06 7.58 -30.11
N LEU A 405 -2.72 6.90 -29.02
CA LEU A 405 -1.45 7.06 -28.30
C LEU A 405 -0.26 6.82 -29.23
N ARG A 406 -0.25 5.68 -29.93
CA ARG A 406 0.84 5.33 -30.85
C ARG A 406 1.04 6.41 -31.92
N THR A 407 -0.04 6.90 -32.50
CA THR A 407 -0.01 7.94 -33.53
C THR A 407 0.53 9.26 -32.97
N MET A 408 -0.04 9.72 -31.86
CA MET A 408 0.31 11.01 -31.26
C MET A 408 1.74 11.01 -30.71
N LEU A 409 2.14 9.96 -29.98
CA LEU A 409 3.50 9.85 -29.46
C LEU A 409 4.54 9.87 -30.59
N THR A 410 4.28 9.14 -31.69
CA THR A 410 5.18 9.14 -32.86
C THR A 410 5.33 10.53 -33.48
N LYS A 411 4.22 11.29 -33.57
CA LYS A 411 4.23 12.67 -34.10
C LYS A 411 5.05 13.63 -33.24
N HIS A 412 5.15 13.39 -31.92
CA HIS A 412 5.91 14.21 -30.98
C HIS A 412 7.42 13.86 -30.89
N GLY A 413 7.95 13.03 -31.79
CA GLY A 413 9.40 12.83 -31.94
C GLY A 413 10.04 11.92 -30.89
N LEU A 414 9.52 10.71 -30.72
CA LEU A 414 10.12 9.70 -29.82
C LEU A 414 11.54 9.31 -30.25
N ASN A 415 12.41 9.06 -29.26
CA ASN A 415 13.70 8.45 -29.53
C ASN A 415 13.55 6.95 -29.92
N PHE A 416 14.65 6.35 -30.42
CA PHE A 416 14.62 4.95 -30.89
C PHE A 416 14.14 3.95 -29.83
N LYS A 417 14.55 4.11 -28.56
CA LYS A 417 14.17 3.22 -27.45
C LYS A 417 12.68 3.33 -27.14
N GLN A 418 12.17 4.56 -27.06
CA GLN A 418 10.77 4.86 -26.82
C GLN A 418 9.86 4.33 -27.94
N ALA A 419 10.27 4.53 -29.20
CA ALA A 419 9.55 4.00 -30.35
C ALA A 419 9.57 2.46 -30.40
N LYS A 420 10.65 1.83 -29.92
CA LYS A 420 10.76 0.37 -29.86
C LYS A 420 9.67 -0.26 -29.00
N LEU A 421 9.38 0.30 -27.82
CA LEU A 421 8.33 -0.21 -26.92
C LEU A 421 6.97 -0.27 -27.63
N LEU A 422 6.55 0.82 -28.29
CA LEU A 422 5.28 0.84 -29.03
C LEU A 422 5.26 -0.14 -30.19
N ARG A 423 6.38 -0.31 -30.90
CA ARG A 423 6.51 -1.30 -31.98
C ARG A 423 6.38 -2.72 -31.46
N ASP A 424 7.02 -3.05 -30.34
CA ASP A 424 6.97 -4.38 -29.73
C ASP A 424 5.53 -4.71 -29.27
N ILE A 425 4.87 -3.78 -28.56
CA ILE A 425 3.46 -3.96 -28.13
C ILE A 425 2.53 -4.08 -29.35
N TYR A 426 2.73 -3.27 -30.39
CA TYR A 426 1.93 -3.35 -31.61
C TYR A 426 2.15 -4.67 -32.37
N ALA A 427 3.37 -5.18 -32.42
CA ALA A 427 3.67 -6.51 -32.99
C ALA A 427 2.96 -7.62 -32.21
N THR A 428 2.98 -7.54 -30.87
CA THR A 428 2.23 -8.46 -29.99
C THR A 428 0.72 -8.37 -30.26
N LEU A 429 0.17 -7.16 -30.41
CA LEU A 429 -1.23 -6.95 -30.79
C LEU A 429 -1.58 -7.61 -32.12
N LEU A 430 -0.78 -7.41 -33.17
CA LEU A 430 -1.02 -8.08 -34.45
C LEU A 430 -0.96 -9.61 -34.33
N LYS A 431 -0.04 -10.14 -33.53
CA LYS A 431 0.05 -11.59 -33.27
C LYS A 431 -1.24 -12.13 -32.64
N VAL A 432 -1.81 -11.42 -31.67
CA VAL A 432 -3.05 -11.80 -30.99
C VAL A 432 -4.27 -11.60 -31.91
N GLN A 433 -4.31 -10.52 -32.69
CA GLN A 433 -5.38 -10.26 -33.65
C GLN A 433 -5.42 -11.29 -34.79
N ALA A 434 -4.28 -11.89 -35.14
CA ALA A 434 -4.26 -13.03 -36.06
C ALA A 434 -5.05 -14.24 -35.50
N VAL A 435 -5.06 -14.44 -34.18
CA VAL A 435 -5.88 -15.48 -33.52
C VAL A 435 -7.37 -15.13 -33.63
N VAL A 436 -7.75 -13.86 -33.45
CA VAL A 436 -9.13 -13.39 -33.67
C VAL A 436 -9.56 -13.68 -35.11
N GLY A 437 -8.71 -13.35 -36.08
CA GLY A 437 -8.94 -13.64 -37.50
C GLY A 437 -9.09 -15.13 -37.79
N GLN A 438 -8.30 -15.98 -37.13
CA GLN A 438 -8.43 -17.44 -37.26
C GLN A 438 -9.75 -17.96 -36.70
N VAL A 439 -10.17 -17.50 -35.52
CA VAL A 439 -11.41 -17.97 -34.86
C VAL A 439 -12.66 -17.48 -35.58
N LYS A 440 -12.68 -16.20 -35.99
CA LYS A 440 -13.85 -15.55 -36.57
C LYS A 440 -13.98 -15.78 -38.08
N TYR A 441 -12.85 -15.82 -38.78
CA TYR A 441 -12.82 -15.79 -40.25
C TYR A 441 -12.02 -16.93 -40.88
N ASP A 442 -11.60 -17.92 -40.09
CA ASP A 442 -10.80 -19.04 -40.58
C ASP A 442 -9.51 -18.58 -41.29
N GLY A 443 -8.94 -17.45 -40.83
CA GLY A 443 -7.69 -16.89 -41.36
C GLY A 443 -7.80 -16.23 -42.74
N LYS A 444 -9.02 -16.11 -43.30
CA LYS A 444 -9.25 -15.61 -44.67
C LYS A 444 -9.13 -14.08 -44.81
N ILE A 445 -9.13 -13.35 -43.70
CA ILE A 445 -9.09 -11.88 -43.69
C ILE A 445 -7.72 -11.39 -43.18
N PRO A 446 -7.11 -10.37 -43.84
CA PRO A 446 -5.87 -9.76 -43.36
C PRO A 446 -5.98 -9.24 -41.93
N VAL A 447 -4.95 -9.48 -41.12
CA VAL A 447 -4.95 -9.13 -39.68
C VAL A 447 -5.22 -7.65 -39.39
N VAL A 448 -4.83 -6.74 -40.27
CA VAL A 448 -5.08 -5.30 -40.12
C VAL A 448 -6.59 -4.99 -40.18
N LYS A 449 -7.33 -5.66 -41.07
CA LYS A 449 -8.79 -5.51 -41.16
C LYS A 449 -9.50 -6.08 -39.94
N VAL A 450 -8.98 -7.19 -39.40
CA VAL A 450 -9.50 -7.78 -38.14
C VAL A 450 -9.30 -6.80 -36.98
N LEU A 451 -8.16 -6.13 -36.93
CA LEU A 451 -7.86 -5.11 -35.93
C LEU A 451 -8.74 -3.87 -36.09
N GLU A 452 -8.92 -3.36 -37.30
CA GLU A 452 -9.84 -2.24 -37.60
C GLU A 452 -11.25 -2.54 -37.10
N GLU A 453 -11.76 -3.74 -37.40
CA GLU A 453 -13.07 -4.16 -36.91
C GLU A 453 -13.11 -4.29 -35.38
N SER A 454 -12.07 -4.84 -34.75
CA SER A 454 -11.96 -4.93 -33.29
C SER A 454 -11.98 -3.56 -32.60
N ILE A 455 -11.48 -2.52 -33.28
CA ILE A 455 -11.51 -1.13 -32.81
C ILE A 455 -12.91 -0.53 -32.96
N GLU A 456 -13.58 -0.76 -34.09
CA GLU A 456 -14.94 -0.26 -34.36
C GLU A 456 -16.00 -0.92 -33.46
N LEU A 457 -15.82 -2.19 -33.12
CA LEU A 457 -16.74 -2.97 -32.29
C LEU A 457 -16.94 -2.39 -30.90
N TYR A 458 -15.99 -1.60 -30.39
CA TYR A 458 -16.08 -0.94 -29.09
C TYR A 458 -17.29 0.01 -28.98
N GLU A 459 -17.77 0.56 -30.11
CA GLU A 459 -18.82 1.60 -30.12
C GLU A 459 -20.20 1.08 -30.56
N ARG A 460 -20.24 0.03 -31.40
CA ARG A 460 -21.43 -0.27 -32.21
C ARG A 460 -22.34 -1.37 -31.68
N ASP A 461 -21.83 -2.32 -30.89
CA ASP A 461 -22.62 -3.48 -30.43
C ASP A 461 -22.46 -3.76 -28.93
N GLN A 462 -23.33 -3.14 -28.14
CA GLN A 462 -23.38 -3.37 -26.70
C GLN A 462 -24.10 -4.66 -26.30
N SER A 463 -24.66 -5.44 -27.24
CA SER A 463 -25.36 -6.71 -26.95
C SER A 463 -24.42 -7.92 -26.92
N ARG A 464 -23.20 -7.74 -27.44
CA ARG A 464 -22.19 -8.80 -27.55
C ARG A 464 -21.48 -9.11 -26.23
N PHE A 465 -21.00 -10.35 -26.08
CA PHE A 465 -20.09 -10.75 -25.01
C PHE A 465 -18.77 -9.97 -25.12
N ASN A 466 -18.55 -8.97 -24.26
CA ASN A 466 -17.41 -8.06 -24.40
C ASN A 466 -16.84 -7.50 -23.10
N LYS A 467 -17.64 -7.42 -22.02
CA LYS A 467 -17.21 -6.83 -20.75
C LYS A 467 -16.55 -7.89 -19.87
N VAL A 468 -15.31 -7.66 -19.46
CA VAL A 468 -14.56 -8.61 -18.63
C VAL A 468 -14.10 -7.96 -17.34
N LEU A 469 -14.56 -8.50 -16.22
CA LEU A 469 -14.10 -8.15 -14.88
C LEU A 469 -12.97 -9.09 -14.48
N VAL A 470 -11.80 -8.55 -14.14
CA VAL A 470 -10.67 -9.30 -13.59
C VAL A 470 -10.49 -8.93 -12.12
N CYS A 471 -10.73 -9.87 -11.21
CA CYS A 471 -10.53 -9.64 -9.77
C CYS A 471 -9.14 -10.15 -9.33
N GLY A 472 -8.27 -9.22 -8.96
CA GLY A 472 -6.89 -9.41 -8.56
C GLY A 472 -5.90 -8.82 -9.56
N ALA A 473 -5.12 -7.82 -9.12
CA ALA A 473 -4.02 -7.22 -9.89
C ALA A 473 -2.65 -7.85 -9.56
N GLY A 474 -2.64 -9.14 -9.24
CA GLY A 474 -1.40 -9.93 -9.22
C GLY A 474 -0.83 -10.10 -10.63
N PRO A 475 0.40 -10.64 -10.78
CA PRO A 475 1.02 -10.88 -12.09
C PRO A 475 0.11 -11.59 -13.09
N ILE A 476 -0.60 -12.65 -12.65
CA ILE A 476 -1.45 -13.44 -13.53
C ILE A 476 -2.70 -12.68 -13.94
N GLY A 477 -3.37 -11.98 -13.01
CA GLY A 477 -4.56 -11.20 -13.31
C GLY A 477 -4.28 -10.07 -14.30
N LEU A 478 -3.20 -9.30 -14.08
CA LEU A 478 -2.78 -8.26 -15.02
C LEU A 478 -2.35 -8.85 -16.37
N ARG A 479 -1.70 -10.02 -16.39
CA ARG A 479 -1.37 -10.70 -17.64
C ARG A 479 -2.62 -11.14 -18.40
N THR A 480 -3.63 -11.69 -17.73
CA THR A 480 -4.93 -12.02 -18.33
C THR A 480 -5.60 -10.77 -18.88
N ALA A 481 -5.57 -9.67 -18.13
CA ALA A 481 -6.13 -8.39 -18.55
C ALA A 481 -5.47 -7.84 -19.82
N CYS A 482 -4.13 -7.89 -19.91
CA CYS A 482 -3.41 -7.52 -21.13
C CYS A 482 -3.83 -8.39 -22.32
N GLU A 483 -3.94 -9.71 -22.14
CA GLU A 483 -4.37 -10.61 -23.22
C GLU A 483 -5.78 -10.27 -23.73
N LEU A 484 -6.71 -10.05 -22.81
CA LEU A 484 -8.08 -9.70 -23.12
C LEU A 484 -8.18 -8.32 -23.83
N GLN A 485 -7.38 -7.33 -23.42
CA GLN A 485 -7.30 -6.06 -24.15
C GLN A 485 -6.73 -6.25 -25.56
N LEU A 486 -5.68 -7.07 -25.74
CA LEU A 486 -5.12 -7.38 -27.06
C LEU A 486 -6.13 -8.09 -27.97
N LEU A 487 -7.04 -8.88 -27.39
CA LEU A 487 -8.18 -9.48 -28.09
C LEU A 487 -9.34 -8.51 -28.35
N GLY A 488 -9.28 -7.27 -27.82
CA GLY A 488 -10.29 -6.23 -28.03
C GLY A 488 -11.49 -6.27 -27.08
N PHE A 489 -11.38 -6.91 -25.91
CA PHE A 489 -12.41 -6.85 -24.86
C PHE A 489 -12.42 -5.48 -24.15
N ASP A 490 -13.49 -5.16 -23.40
CA ASP A 490 -13.49 -4.09 -22.40
C ASP A 490 -13.13 -4.68 -21.03
N VAL A 491 -11.91 -4.42 -20.57
CA VAL A 491 -11.37 -5.00 -19.35
C VAL A 491 -11.30 -3.98 -18.22
N LEU A 492 -11.91 -4.35 -17.08
CA LEU A 492 -11.69 -3.72 -15.79
C LEU A 492 -11.00 -4.70 -14.84
N VAL A 493 -9.83 -4.31 -14.32
CA VAL A 493 -9.17 -4.99 -13.22
C VAL A 493 -9.60 -4.34 -11.90
N VAL A 494 -9.97 -5.15 -10.91
CA VAL A 494 -10.25 -4.70 -9.55
C VAL A 494 -9.30 -5.42 -8.58
N GLU A 495 -8.60 -4.65 -7.76
CA GLU A 495 -7.68 -5.14 -6.74
C GLU A 495 -8.13 -4.64 -5.37
N LYS A 496 -8.17 -5.55 -4.40
CA LYS A 496 -8.57 -5.19 -3.04
C LYS A 496 -7.50 -4.41 -2.30
N ARG A 497 -6.22 -4.64 -2.58
CA ARG A 497 -5.11 -3.92 -1.94
C ARG A 497 -4.95 -2.54 -2.57
N PRO A 498 -4.59 -1.52 -1.77
CA PRO A 498 -4.34 -0.17 -2.27
C PRO A 498 -2.89 0.04 -2.76
N SER A 499 -2.08 -1.02 -2.90
CA SER A 499 -0.70 -0.90 -3.42
C SER A 499 -0.08 -2.25 -3.73
N PHE A 500 0.98 -2.25 -4.55
CA PHE A 500 1.83 -3.40 -4.81
C PHE A 500 3.02 -3.44 -3.84
N SER A 501 2.99 -4.37 -2.89
CA SER A 501 3.94 -4.41 -1.77
C SER A 501 4.75 -5.70 -1.63
N ARG A 502 4.63 -6.66 -2.56
CA ARG A 502 5.35 -7.95 -2.46
C ARG A 502 6.82 -7.80 -2.85
N ALA A 503 7.72 -8.25 -1.97
CA ALA A 503 9.17 -8.23 -2.16
C ALA A 503 9.73 -9.47 -2.89
N ASN A 504 8.96 -10.57 -2.96
CA ASN A 504 9.43 -11.84 -3.54
C ASN A 504 9.80 -11.70 -5.02
N ILE A 505 10.81 -12.45 -5.45
CA ILE A 505 11.27 -12.53 -6.85
C ILE A 505 10.71 -13.81 -7.50
N LEU A 506 10.35 -13.73 -8.80
CA LEU A 506 9.82 -14.84 -9.57
C LEU A 506 10.69 -15.13 -10.80
N THR A 507 10.99 -16.41 -11.03
CA THR A 507 11.80 -16.90 -12.14
C THR A 507 10.91 -17.31 -13.33
N PHE A 508 11.32 -16.92 -14.54
CA PHE A 508 10.61 -17.17 -15.78
C PHE A 508 11.21 -18.33 -16.58
N TRP A 509 10.40 -18.99 -17.40
CA TRP A 509 10.87 -19.78 -18.54
C TRP A 509 11.13 -18.88 -19.73
N ASP A 510 11.81 -19.41 -20.74
CA ASP A 510 12.23 -18.62 -21.91
C ASP A 510 11.01 -18.08 -22.67
N GLU A 511 9.94 -18.87 -22.79
CA GLU A 511 8.67 -18.49 -23.40
C GLU A 511 8.02 -17.31 -22.67
N THR A 512 7.93 -17.41 -21.35
CA THR A 512 7.24 -16.43 -20.51
C THR A 512 8.08 -15.16 -20.31
N MET A 513 9.40 -15.27 -20.37
CA MET A 513 10.29 -14.11 -20.45
C MET A 513 10.15 -13.43 -21.81
N ALA A 514 10.12 -14.19 -22.91
CA ALA A 514 9.88 -13.64 -24.25
C ALA A 514 8.53 -12.91 -24.36
N ASP A 515 7.50 -13.43 -23.71
CA ASP A 515 6.20 -12.77 -23.56
C ASP A 515 6.31 -11.44 -22.80
N MET A 516 6.94 -11.44 -21.62
CA MET A 516 7.18 -10.22 -20.85
C MET A 516 7.97 -9.19 -21.65
N LEU A 517 8.96 -9.62 -22.44
CA LEU A 517 9.70 -8.74 -23.35
C LEU A 517 8.80 -8.14 -24.43
N GLY A 518 7.92 -8.94 -25.04
CA GLY A 518 6.91 -8.47 -26.01
C GLY A 518 5.90 -7.49 -25.40
N LEU A 519 5.71 -7.56 -24.09
CA LEU A 519 4.89 -6.65 -23.29
C LEU A 519 5.70 -5.51 -22.63
N GLY A 520 6.94 -5.28 -23.06
CA GLY A 520 7.71 -4.08 -22.71
C GLY A 520 8.68 -4.20 -21.53
N ALA A 521 8.87 -5.39 -20.94
CA ALA A 521 9.69 -5.55 -19.74
C ALA A 521 11.10 -4.97 -19.86
N LYS A 522 11.77 -5.11 -21.02
CA LYS A 522 13.12 -4.54 -21.23
C LYS A 522 13.13 -3.01 -21.34
N ALA A 523 12.03 -2.41 -21.79
CA ALA A 523 11.89 -0.96 -21.86
C ALA A 523 11.69 -0.37 -20.46
N TYR A 524 10.87 -1.02 -19.63
CA TYR A 524 10.61 -0.58 -18.26
C TYR A 524 11.74 -0.94 -17.28
N PHE A 525 12.49 -2.01 -17.56
CA PHE A 525 13.63 -2.47 -16.75
C PHE A 525 14.88 -2.64 -17.62
N PRO A 526 15.63 -1.56 -17.89
CA PRO A 526 16.82 -1.62 -18.75
C PRO A 526 17.88 -2.63 -18.28
N ASN A 527 17.97 -2.87 -16.96
CA ASN A 527 18.92 -3.79 -16.35
C ASN A 527 18.47 -5.26 -16.36
N LEU A 528 17.25 -5.57 -16.84
CA LEU A 528 16.75 -6.94 -16.96
C LEU A 528 17.67 -7.78 -17.83
N GLN A 529 18.07 -8.95 -17.33
CA GLN A 529 18.84 -9.95 -18.07
C GLN A 529 17.92 -11.12 -18.44
N PRO A 530 17.46 -11.21 -19.71
CA PRO A 530 16.38 -12.14 -20.08
C PRO A 530 16.85 -13.58 -20.34
N ALA A 531 18.00 -14.00 -19.83
CA ALA A 531 18.60 -15.29 -20.12
C ALA A 531 19.31 -15.90 -18.91
N GLY A 532 19.55 -17.21 -18.96
CA GLY A 532 20.24 -17.95 -17.91
C GLY A 532 19.49 -17.93 -16.59
N ILE A 533 20.21 -17.87 -15.47
CA ILE A 533 19.64 -17.81 -14.12
C ILE A 533 19.07 -16.42 -13.77
N ASN A 534 19.41 -15.38 -14.54
CA ASN A 534 19.01 -14.00 -14.23
C ASN A 534 17.65 -13.60 -14.83
N LYS A 535 16.93 -14.55 -15.43
CA LYS A 535 15.59 -14.36 -16.00
C LYS A 535 14.51 -14.29 -14.92
N HIS A 536 14.65 -13.35 -14.00
CA HIS A 536 13.74 -13.14 -12.89
C HIS A 536 13.42 -11.65 -12.72
N LEU A 537 12.29 -11.37 -12.08
CA LEU A 537 11.85 -10.03 -11.71
C LEU A 537 11.17 -10.09 -10.35
N GLY A 538 11.23 -8.99 -9.59
CA GLY A 538 10.42 -8.80 -8.40
C GLY A 538 8.93 -8.87 -8.74
N THR A 539 8.13 -9.44 -7.84
CA THR A 539 6.67 -9.56 -8.05
C THR A 539 6.04 -8.20 -8.35
N ARG A 540 6.43 -7.16 -7.59
CA ARG A 540 6.02 -5.78 -7.83
C ARG A 540 6.44 -5.27 -9.21
N GLN A 541 7.67 -5.55 -9.65
CA GLN A 541 8.15 -5.15 -10.98
C GLN A 541 7.28 -5.75 -12.10
N ILE A 542 6.92 -7.02 -11.96
CA ILE A 542 6.04 -7.71 -12.92
C ILE A 542 4.65 -7.06 -12.95
N GLN A 543 4.09 -6.76 -11.77
CA GLN A 543 2.80 -6.07 -11.67
C GLN A 543 2.83 -4.68 -12.32
N VAL A 544 3.89 -3.89 -12.07
CA VAL A 544 4.03 -2.55 -12.67
C VAL A 544 4.23 -2.62 -14.18
N CYS A 545 5.04 -3.56 -14.68
CA CYS A 545 5.20 -3.81 -16.12
C CYS A 545 3.87 -4.08 -16.82
N LEU A 546 3.10 -5.02 -16.28
CA LEU A 546 1.83 -5.42 -16.88
C LEU A 546 0.77 -4.33 -16.70
N LEU A 547 0.77 -3.58 -15.60
CA LEU A 547 -0.09 -2.42 -15.41
C LEU A 547 0.19 -1.33 -16.46
N LYS A 548 1.46 -0.97 -16.69
CA LYS A 548 1.84 0.01 -17.71
C LYS A 548 1.34 -0.42 -19.09
N THR A 549 1.57 -1.67 -19.46
CA THR A 549 1.14 -2.20 -20.75
C THR A 549 -0.39 -2.28 -20.85
N LEU A 550 -1.09 -2.67 -19.78
CA LEU A 550 -2.55 -2.64 -19.73
C LEU A 550 -3.11 -1.22 -19.99
N LEU A 551 -2.53 -0.21 -19.35
CA LEU A 551 -2.94 1.19 -19.52
C LEU A 551 -2.68 1.70 -20.94
N LEU A 552 -1.52 1.39 -21.52
CA LEU A 552 -1.23 1.71 -22.93
C LEU A 552 -2.26 1.06 -23.87
N LEU A 553 -2.68 -0.18 -23.59
CA LEU A 553 -3.71 -0.91 -24.33
C LEU A 553 -5.16 -0.42 -24.03
N GLY A 554 -5.32 0.64 -23.24
CA GLY A 554 -6.62 1.23 -22.92
C GLY A 554 -7.44 0.48 -21.87
N GLY A 555 -6.84 -0.47 -21.16
CA GLY A 555 -7.48 -1.16 -20.03
C GLY A 555 -7.55 -0.29 -18.77
N ARG A 556 -8.32 -0.75 -17.79
CA ARG A 556 -8.54 -0.03 -16.52
C ARG A 556 -8.17 -0.90 -15.33
N ALA A 557 -7.68 -0.28 -14.27
CA ALA A 557 -7.43 -0.92 -12.98
C ALA A 557 -7.93 -0.02 -11.84
N GLU A 558 -8.66 -0.61 -10.89
CA GLU A 558 -9.16 0.03 -9.66
C GLU A 558 -8.62 -0.72 -8.43
N TYR A 559 -8.29 0.02 -7.37
CA TYR A 559 -7.65 -0.50 -6.16
C TYR A 559 -8.48 -0.22 -4.92
N GLY A 560 -8.19 -0.94 -3.82
CA GLY A 560 -8.87 -0.74 -2.55
C GLY A 560 -10.32 -1.23 -2.54
N MET A 561 -10.74 -2.05 -3.50
CA MET A 561 -12.12 -2.52 -3.65
C MET A 561 -12.19 -4.04 -3.65
N GLU A 562 -13.09 -4.61 -2.85
CA GLU A 562 -13.31 -6.05 -2.76
C GLU A 562 -14.68 -6.41 -3.34
N VAL A 563 -14.74 -7.46 -4.18
CA VAL A 563 -16.00 -8.03 -4.67
C VAL A 563 -16.75 -8.65 -3.49
N CYS A 564 -17.94 -8.14 -3.19
CA CYS A 564 -18.77 -8.62 -2.08
C CYS A 564 -19.96 -9.47 -2.53
N GLY A 565 -20.37 -9.37 -3.79
CA GLY A 565 -21.52 -10.09 -4.33
C GLY A 565 -21.67 -9.92 -5.84
N LEU A 566 -22.45 -10.80 -6.44
CA LEU A 566 -22.89 -10.77 -7.83
C LEU A 566 -24.42 -10.66 -7.85
N HIS A 567 -24.96 -10.16 -8.95
CA HIS A 567 -26.39 -10.07 -9.16
C HIS A 567 -26.75 -10.38 -10.62
N PRO A 568 -27.81 -11.18 -10.85
CA PRO A 568 -28.25 -11.50 -12.20
C PRO A 568 -28.76 -10.25 -12.96
N PRO A 569 -28.81 -10.28 -14.29
CA PRO A 569 -29.47 -9.23 -15.07
C PRO A 569 -30.94 -9.05 -14.62
N SER A 570 -31.42 -7.81 -14.56
CA SER A 570 -32.82 -7.49 -14.23
C SER A 570 -33.64 -7.24 -15.49
N TRP A 571 -34.82 -7.85 -15.60
CA TRP A 571 -35.76 -7.63 -16.70
C TRP A 571 -36.93 -6.75 -16.22
N GLY A 572 -37.28 -5.73 -17.01
CA GLY A 572 -38.55 -5.02 -16.82
C GLY A 572 -39.74 -5.96 -17.11
N LYS A 573 -40.93 -5.61 -16.61
CA LYS A 573 -42.18 -6.36 -16.87
C LYS A 573 -42.59 -6.40 -18.36
N GLU A 574 -42.01 -5.54 -19.19
CA GLU A 574 -42.17 -5.51 -20.64
C GLU A 574 -40.83 -5.76 -21.35
N GLU A 575 -40.87 -6.55 -22.42
CA GLU A 575 -39.70 -6.89 -23.22
C GLU A 575 -39.28 -5.72 -24.13
N THR A 576 -38.64 -4.71 -23.54
CA THR A 576 -38.14 -3.52 -24.26
C THR A 576 -36.75 -3.77 -24.88
N SER A 577 -36.28 -2.91 -25.78
CA SER A 577 -34.92 -2.97 -26.34
C SER A 577 -33.82 -2.91 -25.27
N MET A 578 -34.10 -2.27 -24.12
CA MET A 578 -33.22 -2.23 -22.95
C MET A 578 -33.09 -3.56 -22.21
N SER A 579 -34.07 -4.48 -22.30
CA SER A 579 -33.97 -5.80 -21.65
C SER A 579 -32.99 -6.74 -22.35
N ARG A 580 -32.66 -6.46 -23.62
CA ARG A 580 -31.77 -7.29 -24.45
C ARG A 580 -30.28 -7.05 -24.15
N THR A 581 -29.92 -5.96 -23.48
CA THR A 581 -28.52 -5.57 -23.17
C THR A 581 -28.15 -5.73 -21.70
N ALA A 582 -29.08 -6.17 -20.84
CA ALA A 582 -28.84 -6.38 -19.41
C ALA A 582 -27.76 -7.46 -19.18
N ARG A 583 -26.86 -7.24 -18.22
CA ARG A 583 -25.75 -8.15 -17.91
C ARG A 583 -25.70 -8.50 -16.42
N TRP A 584 -24.92 -9.52 -16.10
CA TRP A 584 -24.51 -9.79 -14.72
C TRP A 584 -23.74 -8.62 -14.14
N GLN A 585 -23.95 -8.35 -12.85
CA GLN A 585 -23.32 -7.25 -12.13
C GLN A 585 -22.51 -7.77 -10.95
N ALA A 586 -21.33 -7.19 -10.73
CA ALA A 586 -20.52 -7.40 -9.53
C ALA A 586 -20.60 -6.15 -8.64
N PHE A 587 -20.82 -6.36 -7.34
CA PHE A 587 -20.84 -5.31 -6.33
C PHE A 587 -19.53 -5.26 -5.57
N PHE A 588 -19.12 -4.05 -5.24
CA PHE A 588 -17.87 -3.79 -4.54
C PHE A 588 -18.10 -3.07 -3.23
N ARG A 589 -17.24 -3.38 -2.25
CA ARG A 589 -17.10 -2.62 -1.02
C ARG A 589 -15.67 -2.13 -0.85
N PRO A 590 -15.43 -1.01 -0.15
CA PRO A 590 -14.08 -0.62 0.24
C PRO A 590 -13.40 -1.74 1.01
N TYR A 591 -12.15 -2.05 0.64
CA TYR A 591 -11.37 -3.05 1.33
C TYR A 591 -11.05 -2.58 2.74
N GLN A 592 -11.55 -3.31 3.73
CA GLN A 592 -11.16 -3.16 5.11
C GLN A 592 -10.16 -4.27 5.43
N LYS A 593 -8.92 -3.90 5.76
CA LYS A 593 -7.95 -4.87 6.28
C LYS A 593 -8.53 -5.37 7.61
N HIS A 594 -9.08 -6.58 7.64
CA HIS A 594 -9.53 -7.19 8.89
C HIS A 594 -8.38 -7.12 9.90
N SER A 595 -8.54 -6.33 10.97
CA SER A 595 -7.57 -6.32 12.07
C SER A 595 -7.64 -7.71 12.70
N ARG A 596 -6.73 -8.61 12.33
CA ARG A 596 -6.45 -9.74 13.20
C ARG A 596 -5.90 -9.15 14.49
N SER A 597 -6.30 -9.74 15.60
CA SER A 597 -5.93 -9.40 16.97
C SER A 597 -4.42 -9.56 17.22
N ALA A 598 -3.59 -8.72 16.60
CA ALA A 598 -2.18 -8.60 16.93
C ALA A 598 -2.09 -7.73 18.20
N ARG A 599 -1.58 -8.31 19.28
CA ARG A 599 -1.45 -7.72 20.61
C ARG A 599 -0.01 -7.23 20.88
N THR A 600 0.97 -7.52 20.03
CA THR A 600 2.38 -7.12 20.24
C THR A 600 3.14 -6.69 18.97
N ALA A 601 4.27 -5.98 19.14
CA ALA A 601 5.18 -5.57 18.07
C ALA A 601 5.92 -6.74 17.40
N ALA A 602 6.14 -7.85 18.12
CA ALA A 602 6.71 -9.08 17.56
C ALA A 602 5.72 -9.82 16.63
N GLU A 603 4.41 -9.74 16.90
CA GLU A 603 3.36 -10.28 16.00
C GLU A 603 3.16 -9.44 14.73
N LEU A 604 3.57 -8.16 14.76
CA LEU A 604 3.61 -7.28 13.57
C LEU A 604 4.82 -7.57 12.66
N ALA A 605 5.88 -8.22 13.19
CA ALA A 605 7.08 -8.56 12.44
C ALA A 605 6.94 -9.84 11.59
N VAL A 606 5.83 -10.57 11.72
CA VAL A 606 5.54 -11.77 10.91
C VAL A 606 4.17 -11.67 10.27
N GLU A 607 4.16 -11.44 8.96
CA GLU A 607 2.99 -11.70 8.14
C GLU A 607 2.81 -13.23 8.04
N PHE A 608 2.26 -13.86 9.09
CA PHE A 608 1.84 -15.26 9.01
C PHE A 608 0.82 -15.35 7.86
N GLN A 609 1.18 -16.10 6.80
CA GLN A 609 0.23 -16.42 5.75
C GLN A 609 -1.04 -17.00 6.37
N LYS A 610 -2.18 -16.73 5.72
CA LYS A 610 -3.44 -17.41 6.03
C LYS A 610 -3.15 -18.91 6.24
N THR A 611 -3.62 -19.51 7.33
CA THR A 611 -3.50 -20.95 7.54
C THR A 611 -4.33 -21.68 6.48
N LYS A 612 -3.75 -22.70 5.82
CA LYS A 612 -4.44 -23.45 4.76
C LYS A 612 -5.47 -24.35 5.44
N ASP A 613 -6.72 -23.89 5.48
CA ASP A 613 -7.83 -24.59 6.12
C ASP A 613 -8.38 -25.66 5.17
N TYR A 614 -7.56 -26.66 4.84
CA TYR A 614 -8.07 -27.88 4.22
C TYR A 614 -8.58 -28.81 5.33
N VAL A 615 -9.88 -29.08 5.31
CA VAL A 615 -10.64 -29.63 6.45
C VAL A 615 -10.27 -31.10 6.72
N LYS A 616 -9.77 -31.82 5.72
CA LYS A 616 -9.54 -33.28 5.80
C LYS A 616 -8.05 -33.66 5.68
N GLN A 617 -7.67 -34.74 6.38
CA GLN A 617 -6.36 -35.40 6.22
C GLN A 617 -6.46 -36.44 5.09
N GLY A 618 -5.46 -36.49 4.20
CA GLY A 618 -5.43 -37.42 3.05
C GLY A 618 -5.88 -36.80 1.73
N ASP A 619 -5.51 -37.44 0.61
CA ASP A 619 -5.86 -36.96 -0.72
C ASP A 619 -7.38 -36.97 -0.87
N THR A 620 -7.96 -35.79 -1.00
CA THR A 620 -9.41 -35.63 -0.91
C THR A 620 -9.91 -34.58 -1.89
N ASN A 621 -11.18 -34.74 -2.28
CA ASN A 621 -11.93 -33.69 -2.94
C ASN A 621 -12.72 -32.90 -1.89
N GLU A 622 -12.56 -31.58 -1.90
CA GLU A 622 -13.36 -30.64 -1.15
C GLU A 622 -14.48 -30.11 -2.05
N TYR A 623 -15.71 -30.30 -1.56
CA TYR A 623 -16.92 -29.86 -2.25
C TYR A 623 -17.33 -28.51 -1.68
N ASN A 624 -17.49 -27.52 -2.56
CA ASN A 624 -17.88 -26.17 -2.18
C ASN A 624 -19.31 -25.92 -2.66
N PRO A 625 -20.30 -25.73 -1.78
CA PRO A 625 -21.64 -25.38 -2.20
C PRO A 625 -21.68 -23.95 -2.73
N VAL A 626 -22.52 -23.71 -3.75
CA VAL A 626 -22.75 -22.35 -4.27
C VAL A 626 -23.42 -21.50 -3.20
N ASN A 627 -22.82 -20.35 -2.90
CA ASN A 627 -23.39 -19.37 -1.99
C ASN A 627 -24.45 -18.53 -2.73
N LYS A 628 -25.73 -18.80 -2.44
CA LYS A 628 -26.85 -18.11 -3.10
C LYS A 628 -26.93 -16.62 -2.78
N ASP A 629 -26.56 -16.21 -1.57
CA ASP A 629 -26.55 -14.80 -1.16
C ASP A 629 -25.46 -14.00 -1.88
N PHE A 630 -24.33 -14.66 -2.17
CA PHE A 630 -23.28 -14.07 -2.98
C PHE A 630 -23.70 -13.93 -4.45
N VAL A 631 -24.40 -14.91 -5.02
CA VAL A 631 -24.82 -14.90 -6.45
C VAL A 631 -26.07 -14.03 -6.69
N ASN A 632 -26.88 -13.83 -5.65
CA ASN A 632 -28.09 -12.99 -5.65
C ASN A 632 -27.96 -11.86 -4.63
N ALA A 633 -26.81 -11.18 -4.64
CA ALA A 633 -26.53 -10.13 -3.69
C ALA A 633 -27.54 -8.98 -3.83
N LYS A 634 -28.09 -8.51 -2.71
CA LYS A 634 -29.05 -7.41 -2.72
C LYS A 634 -28.42 -6.15 -3.31
N ILE A 635 -29.15 -5.48 -4.19
CA ILE A 635 -28.76 -4.18 -4.74
C ILE A 635 -28.81 -3.16 -3.60
N ASP A 636 -27.65 -2.69 -3.18
CA ASP A 636 -27.52 -1.50 -2.34
C ASP A 636 -27.47 -0.27 -3.26
N PRO A 637 -28.46 0.66 -3.20
CA PRO A 637 -28.50 1.84 -4.07
C PRO A 637 -27.25 2.73 -4.00
N GLY A 638 -26.45 2.63 -2.93
CA GLY A 638 -25.20 3.37 -2.75
C GLY A 638 -23.92 2.62 -3.15
N ALA A 639 -24.01 1.32 -3.46
CA ALA A 639 -22.84 0.51 -3.77
C ALA A 639 -22.41 0.63 -5.24
N SER A 640 -21.11 0.80 -5.47
CA SER A 640 -20.55 0.71 -6.83
C SER A 640 -20.73 -0.69 -7.39
N SER A 641 -21.21 -0.78 -8.63
CA SER A 641 -21.30 -2.03 -9.38
C SER A 641 -20.73 -1.91 -10.78
N VAL A 642 -20.36 -3.05 -11.36
CA VAL A 642 -19.84 -3.16 -12.74
C VAL A 642 -20.51 -4.34 -13.42
N GLU A 643 -20.97 -4.12 -14.65
CA GLU A 643 -21.49 -5.17 -15.53
C GLU A 643 -20.38 -5.99 -16.16
N PHE A 644 -20.60 -7.29 -16.32
CA PHE A 644 -19.65 -8.19 -16.95
C PHE A 644 -20.34 -9.35 -17.69
N ASP A 645 -19.66 -9.88 -18.70
CA ASP A 645 -19.96 -11.12 -19.41
C ASP A 645 -18.98 -12.24 -18.97
N ALA A 646 -17.76 -11.87 -18.59
CA ALA A 646 -16.79 -12.77 -17.96
C ALA A 646 -16.26 -12.19 -16.65
N TYR A 647 -16.19 -13.06 -15.64
CA TYR A 647 -15.58 -12.82 -14.34
C TYR A 647 -14.31 -13.67 -14.19
N ILE A 648 -13.15 -13.07 -14.43
CA ILE A 648 -11.84 -13.70 -14.22
C ILE A 648 -11.48 -13.63 -12.74
N ILE A 649 -11.25 -14.79 -12.14
CA ILE A 649 -10.92 -14.92 -10.72
C ILE A 649 -9.40 -15.11 -10.57
N ALA A 650 -8.69 -14.00 -10.31
CA ALA A 650 -7.23 -13.94 -10.16
C ALA A 650 -6.80 -13.57 -8.71
N GLU A 651 -7.59 -13.96 -7.72
CA GLU A 651 -7.44 -13.58 -6.31
C GLU A 651 -6.33 -14.35 -5.56
N GLY A 652 -5.67 -15.29 -6.24
CA GLY A 652 -4.66 -16.19 -5.68
C GLY A 652 -5.25 -17.47 -5.05
N GLY A 653 -4.41 -18.28 -4.41
CA GLY A 653 -4.81 -19.60 -3.85
C GLY A 653 -5.92 -19.54 -2.78
N TRP A 654 -6.21 -18.35 -2.26
CA TRP A 654 -7.19 -18.05 -1.21
C TRP A 654 -8.45 -17.38 -1.75
N SER A 655 -8.82 -17.67 -2.98
CA SER A 655 -9.97 -17.03 -3.61
C SER A 655 -11.27 -17.42 -2.92
N ASP A 656 -11.91 -16.44 -2.28
CA ASP A 656 -13.25 -16.57 -1.71
C ASP A 656 -14.28 -16.77 -2.84
N SER A 657 -14.05 -16.17 -4.00
CA SER A 657 -14.93 -16.29 -5.16
C SER A 657 -14.96 -17.72 -5.70
N THR A 658 -13.82 -18.42 -5.77
CA THR A 658 -13.83 -19.84 -6.16
C THR A 658 -14.65 -20.70 -5.19
N GLN A 659 -14.57 -20.43 -3.88
CA GLN A 659 -15.36 -21.16 -2.89
C GLN A 659 -16.86 -20.83 -3.02
N LYS A 660 -17.21 -19.54 -3.06
CA LYS A 660 -18.61 -19.08 -3.12
C LYS A 660 -19.32 -19.45 -4.42
N LEU A 661 -18.59 -19.60 -5.53
CA LEU A 661 -19.13 -20.02 -6.82
C LEU A 661 -19.11 -21.55 -7.02
N GLY A 662 -18.77 -22.31 -5.98
CA GLY A 662 -18.85 -23.77 -5.98
C GLY A 662 -17.82 -24.45 -6.88
N PHE A 663 -16.60 -23.91 -6.96
CA PHE A 663 -15.48 -24.64 -7.54
C PHE A 663 -14.99 -25.70 -6.55
N ASN A 664 -15.18 -26.97 -6.88
CA ASN A 664 -14.65 -28.08 -6.09
C ASN A 664 -13.13 -28.16 -6.26
N LYS A 665 -12.42 -28.53 -5.20
CA LYS A 665 -10.95 -28.60 -5.21
C LYS A 665 -10.45 -30.00 -4.88
N THR A 666 -9.43 -30.47 -5.58
CA THR A 666 -8.64 -31.64 -5.15
C THR A 666 -7.46 -31.13 -4.34
N VAL A 667 -7.27 -31.71 -3.14
CA VAL A 667 -6.14 -31.43 -2.26
C VAL A 667 -5.24 -32.65 -2.22
N GLN A 668 -3.99 -32.46 -2.66
CA GLN A 668 -2.94 -33.49 -2.62
C GLN A 668 -2.05 -33.27 -1.40
N ASN A 669 -1.65 -34.35 -0.73
CA ASN A 669 -0.75 -34.33 0.42
C ASN A 669 0.65 -34.82 0.04
N PHE A 670 1.64 -34.19 0.65
CA PHE A 670 3.06 -34.49 0.51
C PHE A 670 3.68 -34.69 1.89
N LYS A 671 4.97 -35.04 1.91
CA LYS A 671 5.76 -35.06 3.15
C LYS A 671 5.69 -33.69 3.85
N SER A 672 5.85 -33.67 5.18
CA SER A 672 5.85 -32.43 5.96
C SER A 672 7.10 -31.60 5.66
N ILE A 673 6.97 -30.78 4.63
CA ILE A 673 8.01 -29.93 4.05
C ILE A 673 7.47 -28.50 3.99
N TYR A 674 8.36 -27.56 4.28
CA TYR A 674 8.03 -26.14 4.37
C TYR A 674 8.92 -25.35 3.41
N GLY A 675 8.33 -24.34 2.77
CA GLY A 675 9.10 -23.33 2.07
C GLY A 675 9.55 -22.26 3.05
N LEU A 676 10.81 -21.84 3.00
CA LEU A 676 11.31 -20.64 3.67
C LEU A 676 11.63 -19.60 2.60
N VAL A 677 11.08 -18.39 2.73
CA VAL A 677 11.47 -17.23 1.92
C VAL A 677 12.09 -16.18 2.81
N ILE A 678 13.19 -15.59 2.34
CA ILE A 678 13.89 -14.49 3.00
C ILE A 678 14.03 -13.35 1.99
N ASN A 679 13.63 -12.14 2.39
CA ASN A 679 13.77 -10.90 1.62
C ASN A 679 14.59 -9.89 2.43
N ALA A 680 15.83 -9.64 2.00
CA ALA A 680 16.68 -8.60 2.55
C ALA A 680 16.83 -7.41 1.60
N LYS A 681 17.02 -6.21 2.16
CA LYS A 681 17.22 -4.99 1.37
C LYS A 681 18.55 -5.09 0.63
N TYR A 682 18.55 -4.69 -0.64
CA TYR A 682 19.76 -4.62 -1.45
C TYR A 682 20.36 -3.21 -1.40
N ASN A 683 21.62 -3.10 -0.98
CA ASN A 683 22.35 -1.84 -0.99
C ASN A 683 23.12 -1.67 -2.31
N GLN A 684 22.61 -0.81 -3.20
CA GLN A 684 23.25 -0.54 -4.49
C GLN A 684 24.63 0.12 -4.38
N GLY A 685 24.93 0.77 -3.24
CA GLY A 685 26.22 1.41 -2.97
C GLY A 685 27.31 0.43 -2.50
N ASP A 686 26.93 -0.78 -2.08
CA ASP A 686 27.88 -1.79 -1.62
C ASP A 686 28.45 -2.59 -2.81
N MET A 687 29.77 -2.51 -3.00
CA MET A 687 30.46 -3.19 -4.10
C MET A 687 30.48 -4.72 -3.95
N LYS A 688 30.48 -5.25 -2.73
CA LYS A 688 30.41 -6.69 -2.45
C LYS A 688 29.03 -7.22 -2.85
N GLU A 689 27.96 -6.57 -2.40
CA GLU A 689 26.60 -6.94 -2.77
C GLU A 689 26.38 -6.83 -4.29
N LYS A 690 26.88 -5.75 -4.92
CA LYS A 690 26.78 -5.54 -6.37
C LYS A 690 27.45 -6.66 -7.17
N ASN A 691 28.56 -7.22 -6.67
CA ASN A 691 29.32 -8.30 -7.32
C ASN A 691 28.75 -9.70 -7.08
N MET A 692 27.80 -9.87 -6.14
CA MET A 692 27.13 -11.15 -5.93
C MET A 692 26.35 -11.59 -7.18
N ARG A 693 26.17 -12.90 -7.34
CA ARG A 693 25.47 -13.51 -8.47
C ARG A 693 24.35 -14.41 -7.97
N SER A 694 23.22 -14.44 -8.70
CA SER A 694 22.16 -15.39 -8.44
C SER A 694 22.69 -16.82 -8.55
N GLN A 695 22.21 -17.71 -7.69
CA GLN A 695 22.66 -19.10 -7.59
C GLN A 695 21.49 -20.01 -7.19
N ILE A 696 21.49 -21.23 -7.74
CA ILE A 696 20.51 -22.27 -7.42
C ILE A 696 21.29 -23.54 -7.09
N HIS A 697 20.99 -24.14 -5.95
CA HIS A 697 21.65 -25.33 -5.44
C HIS A 697 20.61 -26.39 -5.12
N PHE A 698 20.89 -27.61 -5.57
CA PHE A 698 20.18 -28.82 -5.19
C PHE A 698 21.09 -29.62 -4.26
N LYS A 699 20.53 -30.26 -3.23
CA LYS A 699 21.31 -31.00 -2.21
C LYS A 699 22.31 -32.01 -2.80
N LEU A 700 21.97 -32.67 -3.91
CA LEU A 700 22.82 -33.66 -4.59
C LEU A 700 23.92 -33.05 -5.47
N SER A 701 24.03 -31.72 -5.54
CA SER A 701 25.10 -31.04 -6.27
C SER A 701 26.33 -30.88 -5.36
N GLY A 702 27.53 -31.22 -5.86
CA GLY A 702 28.78 -31.26 -5.06
C GLY A 702 29.30 -29.92 -4.52
N LYS A 703 28.49 -28.85 -4.53
CA LYS A 703 28.81 -27.50 -4.01
C LYS A 703 27.61 -26.93 -3.25
N TRP A 704 27.29 -27.55 -2.12
CA TRP A 704 26.24 -27.07 -1.22
C TRP A 704 26.74 -25.87 -0.40
N PRO A 705 26.03 -24.72 -0.40
CA PRO A 705 26.52 -23.50 0.20
C PRO A 705 26.37 -23.46 1.73
N LEU A 706 25.43 -24.21 2.32
CA LEU A 706 25.18 -24.21 3.76
C LEU A 706 25.98 -25.32 4.45
N GLN A 707 27.26 -25.07 4.72
CA GLN A 707 28.19 -26.03 5.33
C GLN A 707 28.29 -25.88 6.86
N ARG A 708 28.07 -24.66 7.37
CA ARG A 708 28.21 -24.26 8.76
C ARG A 708 26.86 -24.05 9.43
N CYS A 709 25.83 -23.67 8.69
CA CYS A 709 24.46 -23.65 9.19
C CYS A 709 23.94 -25.10 9.31
N PRO A 710 23.52 -25.56 10.49
CA PRO A 710 23.10 -26.95 10.70
C PRO A 710 21.74 -27.27 10.06
N ILE A 711 21.11 -26.34 9.34
CA ILE A 711 19.80 -26.53 8.72
C ILE A 711 19.84 -27.59 7.61
N GLN A 712 18.89 -28.53 7.64
CA GLN A 712 18.62 -29.42 6.52
C GLN A 712 17.78 -28.68 5.49
N ALA A 713 18.27 -28.59 4.25
CA ALA A 713 17.43 -28.14 3.13
C ALA A 713 17.69 -28.99 1.88
N GLU A 714 16.65 -29.16 1.07
CA GLU A 714 16.71 -29.94 -0.18
C GLU A 714 17.05 -29.05 -1.39
N PHE A 715 16.75 -27.77 -1.27
CA PHE A 715 16.86 -26.76 -2.31
C PHE A 715 17.17 -25.40 -1.69
N LEU A 716 18.03 -24.64 -2.36
CA LEU A 716 18.28 -23.24 -2.08
C LEU A 716 18.37 -22.47 -3.40
N GLU A 717 17.58 -21.42 -3.52
CA GLU A 717 17.66 -20.43 -4.58
C GLU A 717 17.96 -19.08 -3.93
N TYR A 718 18.99 -18.41 -4.43
CA TYR A 718 19.29 -17.01 -4.13
C TYR A 718 19.24 -16.21 -5.42
N LEU A 719 18.40 -15.18 -5.45
CA LEU A 719 18.23 -14.27 -6.58
C LEU A 719 18.57 -12.84 -6.14
N LYS A 720 19.49 -12.21 -6.88
CA LYS A 720 19.80 -10.79 -6.71
C LYS A 720 18.93 -9.95 -7.63
N GLY A 721 17.96 -9.23 -7.07
CA GLY A 721 17.08 -8.30 -7.80
C GLY A 721 17.05 -6.91 -7.17
N GLU A 722 15.84 -6.35 -6.98
CA GLU A 722 15.64 -5.15 -6.14
C GLU A 722 15.82 -5.44 -4.64
N THR A 723 15.81 -6.72 -4.30
CA THR A 723 16.04 -7.30 -2.97
C THR A 723 17.00 -8.48 -3.12
N HIS A 724 17.62 -8.86 -2.02
CA HIS A 724 18.21 -10.18 -1.90
C HIS A 724 17.11 -11.16 -1.53
N PHE A 725 16.76 -12.04 -2.46
CA PHE A 725 15.70 -13.02 -2.28
C PHE A 725 16.32 -14.40 -2.11
N LEU A 726 15.92 -15.11 -1.07
CA LEU A 726 16.23 -16.52 -0.88
C LEU A 726 14.96 -17.33 -0.77
N ALA A 727 14.95 -18.51 -1.38
CA ALA A 727 13.92 -19.52 -1.23
C ALA A 727 14.54 -20.89 -0.91
N LEU A 728 14.10 -21.51 0.17
CA LEU A 728 14.59 -22.82 0.61
C LEU A 728 13.43 -23.81 0.80
N VAL A 729 13.74 -25.10 0.66
CA VAL A 729 12.84 -26.21 1.01
C VAL A 729 13.39 -26.93 2.22
N ILE A 730 12.68 -26.83 3.34
CA ILE A 730 13.15 -27.26 4.66
C ILE A 730 12.17 -28.28 5.23
N PRO A 731 12.63 -29.44 5.73
CA PRO A 731 11.76 -30.40 6.37
C PRO A 731 11.41 -29.99 7.80
N LYS A 732 10.31 -30.54 8.30
CA LYS A 732 9.89 -30.33 9.70
C LYS A 732 10.93 -30.81 10.71
N ARG A 733 11.52 -31.96 10.43
CA ARG A 733 12.47 -32.74 11.24
C ARG A 733 13.63 -33.20 10.37
N ASN A 734 14.74 -33.62 10.96
CA ASN A 734 15.78 -34.30 10.18
C ASN A 734 15.21 -35.61 9.58
N LEU A 735 15.21 -35.71 8.24
CA LEU A 735 14.70 -36.88 7.51
C LEU A 735 15.68 -38.05 7.45
N SER A 736 16.97 -37.81 7.73
CA SER A 736 18.06 -38.77 7.59
C SER A 736 18.55 -39.33 8.92
N GLU A 737 18.31 -38.65 10.05
CA GLU A 737 18.91 -38.98 11.35
C GLU A 737 18.77 -40.47 11.72
N ASP A 738 17.54 -40.99 11.77
CA ASP A 738 17.29 -42.39 12.14
C ASP A 738 17.81 -43.40 11.11
N ARG A 739 17.78 -43.06 9.82
CA ARG A 739 18.17 -43.98 8.74
C ARG A 739 19.69 -44.09 8.64
N THR A 740 20.37 -42.96 8.66
CA THR A 740 21.82 -42.88 8.51
C THR A 740 22.53 -43.41 9.75
N LYS A 741 22.06 -43.08 10.96
CA LYS A 741 22.57 -43.68 12.21
C LYS A 741 22.39 -45.19 12.20
N LYS A 742 21.18 -45.69 11.96
CA LYS A 742 20.92 -47.15 11.89
C LYS A 742 21.72 -47.85 10.79
N TYR A 743 21.95 -47.22 9.65
CA TYR A 743 22.75 -47.80 8.58
C TYR A 743 24.22 -47.89 8.96
N LEU A 744 24.82 -46.79 9.45
CA LEU A 744 26.22 -46.75 9.89
C LEU A 744 26.50 -47.63 11.11
N GLU A 745 25.55 -47.76 12.03
CA GLU A 745 25.65 -48.61 13.22
C GLU A 745 25.51 -50.11 12.91
N LYS A 746 24.74 -50.47 11.88
CA LYS A 746 24.50 -51.86 11.47
C LYS A 746 25.44 -52.35 10.37
N MET A 747 26.20 -51.46 9.74
CA MET A 747 27.18 -51.80 8.72
C MET A 747 28.33 -52.56 9.39
N ASP A 748 28.70 -53.71 8.82
CA ASP A 748 29.87 -54.42 9.30
C ASP A 748 31.14 -53.57 9.06
N LYS A 749 32.19 -53.87 9.83
CA LYS A 749 33.43 -53.08 9.79
C LYS A 749 34.11 -53.17 8.42
N GLU A 750 34.00 -54.32 7.75
CA GLU A 750 34.69 -54.61 6.50
C GLU A 750 34.08 -53.86 5.31
N ASP A 751 32.75 -53.69 5.27
CA ASP A 751 32.06 -52.89 4.26
C ASP A 751 32.14 -51.38 4.55
N ARG A 752 32.19 -51.00 5.84
CA ARG A 752 32.41 -49.60 6.23
C ARG A 752 33.81 -49.11 5.81
N ASP A 753 34.83 -49.95 5.95
CA ASP A 753 36.21 -49.63 5.55
C ASP A 753 36.37 -49.53 4.01
N LYS A 754 35.42 -50.08 3.22
CA LYS A 754 35.36 -49.93 1.75
C LYS A 754 34.71 -48.63 1.28
N LEU A 755 33.99 -47.91 2.14
CA LEU A 755 33.37 -46.64 1.77
C LEU A 755 34.44 -45.53 1.71
N PRO A 756 34.46 -44.70 0.65
CA PRO A 756 35.31 -43.52 0.63
C PRO A 756 35.00 -42.61 1.82
N GLN A 757 36.04 -42.06 2.47
CA GLN A 757 35.88 -41.16 3.62
C GLN A 757 34.93 -39.99 3.31
N SER A 758 34.98 -39.46 2.08
CA SER A 758 34.08 -38.40 1.61
C SER A 758 32.59 -38.78 1.65
N VAL A 759 32.25 -40.06 1.45
CA VAL A 759 30.87 -40.56 1.56
C VAL A 759 30.46 -40.64 3.03
N ILE A 760 31.35 -41.14 3.90
CA ILE A 760 31.13 -41.19 5.34
C ILE A 760 30.94 -39.78 5.91
N ASP A 761 31.72 -38.81 5.46
CA ASP A 761 31.62 -37.40 5.87
C ASP A 761 30.27 -36.79 5.47
N VAL A 762 29.80 -37.04 4.23
CA VAL A 762 28.48 -36.60 3.77
C VAL A 762 27.37 -37.26 4.59
N MET A 763 27.44 -38.57 4.83
CA MET A 763 26.45 -39.29 5.65
C MET A 763 26.43 -38.76 7.09
N THR A 764 27.60 -38.52 7.68
CA THR A 764 27.74 -37.97 9.03
C THR A 764 27.15 -36.56 9.10
N LEU A 765 27.45 -35.69 8.13
CA LEU A 765 26.87 -34.36 8.02
C LEU A 765 25.34 -34.40 7.90
N GLU A 766 24.78 -35.28 7.07
CA GLU A 766 23.32 -35.42 6.96
C GLU A 766 22.66 -35.86 8.27
N SER A 767 23.34 -36.70 9.05
CA SER A 767 22.83 -37.17 10.35
C SER A 767 22.84 -36.11 11.44
N THR A 768 23.64 -35.05 11.29
CA THR A 768 23.76 -33.95 12.26
C THR A 768 22.99 -32.69 11.86
N GLN A 769 22.49 -32.62 10.63
CA GLN A 769 21.59 -31.55 10.20
C GLN A 769 20.26 -31.55 10.97
N LYS A 770 19.55 -30.42 10.93
CA LYS A 770 18.38 -30.12 11.75
C LYS A 770 17.22 -29.63 10.88
N GLY A 771 16.00 -30.11 11.12
CA GLY A 771 14.78 -29.52 10.57
C GLY A 771 14.30 -28.35 11.43
N LEU A 772 13.14 -27.79 11.08
CA LEU A 772 12.58 -26.61 11.79
C LEU A 772 12.31 -26.86 13.28
N LEU A 773 11.98 -28.10 13.68
CA LEU A 773 11.81 -28.46 15.09
C LEU A 773 13.14 -28.49 15.84
N GLU A 774 14.15 -29.18 15.30
CA GLU A 774 15.46 -29.31 15.96
C GLU A 774 16.22 -27.97 15.99
N MET A 775 15.89 -27.05 15.08
CA MET A 775 16.35 -25.65 15.10
C MET A 775 15.63 -24.76 16.11
N GLY A 776 14.57 -25.24 16.77
CA GLY A 776 13.78 -24.44 17.72
C GLY A 776 12.81 -23.43 17.07
N VAL A 777 12.72 -23.40 15.73
CA VAL A 777 11.78 -22.53 15.00
C VAL A 777 10.34 -22.97 15.26
N PHE A 778 10.08 -24.28 15.30
CA PHE A 778 8.81 -24.80 15.79
C PHE A 778 8.94 -25.15 17.28
N ARG A 779 8.08 -24.55 18.11
CA ARG A 779 8.07 -24.77 19.56
C ARG A 779 7.58 -26.16 19.93
N LYS A 780 6.59 -26.68 19.20
CA LYS A 780 5.99 -28.00 19.43
C LYS A 780 5.85 -28.77 18.12
N ASP A 781 5.96 -30.08 18.26
CA ASP A 781 5.69 -31.02 17.18
C ASP A 781 4.18 -31.23 17.00
N LEU A 782 3.57 -30.50 16.06
CA LEU A 782 2.12 -30.54 15.83
C LEU A 782 1.76 -31.29 14.54
N GLY A 783 0.60 -31.98 14.53
CA GLY A 783 0.28 -32.96 13.49
C GLY A 783 0.00 -32.42 12.08
N THR A 784 -0.36 -31.14 11.94
CA THR A 784 -0.71 -30.54 10.63
C THR A 784 0.12 -29.29 10.33
N GLY A 785 0.38 -29.01 9.05
CA GLY A 785 1.12 -27.80 8.65
C GLY A 785 0.46 -26.50 9.13
N ARG A 786 -0.88 -26.43 9.13
CA ARG A 786 -1.66 -25.34 9.75
C ARG A 786 -1.30 -25.13 11.23
N GLN A 787 -1.26 -26.21 12.01
CA GLN A 787 -0.92 -26.11 13.43
C GLN A 787 0.55 -25.74 13.61
N CYS A 788 1.45 -26.31 12.81
CA CYS A 788 2.87 -25.97 12.85
C CYS A 788 3.13 -24.49 12.60
N LEU A 789 2.44 -23.90 11.60
CA LEU A 789 2.56 -22.50 11.21
C LEU A 789 1.68 -21.54 12.01
N ALA A 790 0.96 -22.02 13.04
CA ALA A 790 0.17 -21.15 13.89
C ALA A 790 1.09 -20.18 14.65
N ALA A 791 0.65 -18.93 14.84
CA ALA A 791 1.48 -17.89 15.44
C ALA A 791 2.07 -18.26 16.81
N HIS A 792 1.34 -19.05 17.61
CA HIS A 792 1.82 -19.51 18.92
C HIS A 792 2.88 -20.61 18.85
N ASN A 793 3.05 -21.28 17.71
CA ASN A 793 3.96 -22.40 17.54
C ASN A 793 5.26 -22.04 16.81
N VAL A 794 5.32 -20.88 16.15
CA VAL A 794 6.53 -20.40 15.46
C VAL A 794 7.28 -19.45 16.36
N ASP A 795 8.55 -19.75 16.64
CA ASP A 795 9.48 -18.82 17.27
C ASP A 795 10.07 -17.89 16.20
N VAL A 796 9.62 -16.64 16.20
CA VAL A 796 9.99 -15.62 15.23
C VAL A 796 11.43 -15.18 15.37
N GLU A 797 11.93 -15.05 16.60
CA GLU A 797 13.29 -14.62 16.87
C GLU A 797 14.27 -15.68 16.38
N GLN A 798 13.98 -16.95 16.69
CA GLN A 798 14.76 -18.07 16.20
C GLN A 798 14.71 -18.22 14.67
N LEU A 799 13.55 -17.95 14.06
CA LEU A 799 13.40 -17.94 12.60
C LEU A 799 14.25 -16.84 11.95
N HIS A 800 14.26 -15.63 12.52
CA HIS A 800 15.09 -14.53 12.03
C HIS A 800 16.59 -14.77 12.24
N ALA A 801 16.99 -15.32 13.39
CA ALA A 801 18.38 -15.71 13.65
C ALA A 801 18.86 -16.74 12.61
N MET A 802 18.08 -17.81 12.40
CA MET A 802 18.37 -18.81 11.38
C MET A 802 18.44 -18.20 9.97
N ALA A 803 17.55 -17.27 9.64
CA ALA A 803 17.58 -16.58 8.34
C ALA A 803 18.85 -15.74 8.16
N ARG A 804 19.34 -15.07 9.23
CA ARG A 804 20.61 -14.34 9.19
C ARG A 804 21.79 -15.26 9.00
N ASP A 805 21.84 -16.39 9.72
CA ASP A 805 22.91 -17.38 9.56
C ASP A 805 23.00 -17.89 8.11
N ILE A 806 21.85 -18.20 7.50
CA ILE A 806 21.76 -18.60 6.09
C ILE A 806 22.28 -17.48 5.17
N MET A 807 21.87 -16.23 5.39
CA MET A 807 22.31 -15.09 4.58
C MET A 807 23.82 -14.84 4.69
N CYS A 808 24.37 -14.87 5.91
CA CYS A 808 25.80 -14.73 6.15
C CYS A 808 26.62 -15.79 5.41
N GLU A 809 26.12 -17.02 5.43
CA GLU A 809 26.83 -18.15 4.82
C GLU A 809 26.86 -18.09 3.29
N ILE A 810 25.79 -17.58 2.66
CA ILE A 810 25.81 -17.31 1.22
C ILE A 810 26.59 -16.04 0.83
N GLY A 811 27.13 -15.31 1.81
CA GLY A 811 28.05 -14.19 1.61
C GLY A 811 27.48 -12.79 1.83
N LEU A 812 26.23 -12.65 2.29
CA LEU A 812 25.63 -11.36 2.62
C LEU A 812 26.17 -10.80 3.97
N PRO A 813 26.13 -9.48 4.19
CA PRO A 813 26.45 -8.88 5.49
C PRO A 813 25.54 -9.36 6.62
N GLU A 814 26.07 -9.44 7.84
CA GLU A 814 25.35 -9.94 9.02
C GLU A 814 24.25 -8.97 9.49
N ASP A 815 24.52 -7.69 9.39
CA ASP A 815 23.66 -6.57 9.77
C ASP A 815 22.68 -6.16 8.65
N ILE A 816 22.63 -6.92 7.55
CA ILE A 816 21.76 -6.58 6.42
C ILE A 816 20.30 -6.46 6.89
N PRO A 817 19.61 -5.35 6.56
CA PRO A 817 18.25 -5.16 7.01
C PRO A 817 17.28 -5.99 6.18
N PHE A 818 16.29 -6.59 6.84
CA PHE A 818 15.18 -7.24 6.14
C PHE A 818 14.28 -6.21 5.43
N CYS A 819 13.54 -6.66 4.42
CA CYS A 819 12.51 -5.84 3.77
C CYS A 819 11.35 -5.54 4.73
N GLU A 820 10.71 -4.37 4.58
CA GLU A 820 9.58 -3.95 5.43
C GLU A 820 8.33 -4.82 5.23
N SER A 821 8.17 -5.37 4.03
CA SER A 821 7.07 -6.23 3.65
C SER A 821 7.59 -7.63 3.39
N ASN A 822 6.97 -8.62 4.05
CA ASN A 822 7.27 -10.04 3.87
C ASN A 822 8.77 -10.39 4.11
N PRO A 823 9.38 -9.98 5.25
CA PRO A 823 10.82 -10.14 5.51
C PRO A 823 11.29 -11.60 5.52
N VAL A 824 10.67 -12.43 6.34
CA VAL A 824 10.91 -13.88 6.41
C VAL A 824 9.56 -14.58 6.49
N GLN A 825 9.36 -15.61 5.68
CA GLN A 825 8.07 -16.30 5.55
C GLN A 825 8.23 -17.81 5.49
N LEU A 826 7.31 -18.51 6.15
CA LEU A 826 7.17 -19.96 6.06
C LEU A 826 5.89 -20.35 5.31
N PHE A 827 6.02 -21.33 4.42
CA PHE A 827 4.92 -21.85 3.59
C PHE A 827 4.73 -23.34 3.84
N ASP A 828 3.48 -23.76 3.93
CA ASP A 828 3.14 -25.18 3.99
C ASP A 828 3.11 -25.77 2.56
N PHE A 829 4.12 -26.58 2.26
CA PHE A 829 4.20 -27.36 1.02
C PHE A 829 3.78 -28.83 1.21
N SER A 830 3.33 -29.19 2.41
CA SER A 830 2.76 -30.52 2.65
C SER A 830 1.39 -30.72 1.99
N ARG A 831 0.77 -29.64 1.50
CA ARG A 831 -0.52 -29.69 0.79
C ARG A 831 -0.58 -28.75 -0.40
N ARG A 832 -1.24 -29.20 -1.46
CA ARG A 832 -1.50 -28.40 -2.67
C ARG A 832 -2.94 -28.60 -3.15
N ALA A 833 -3.66 -27.50 -3.34
CA ALA A 833 -4.99 -27.54 -3.93
C ALA A 833 -5.02 -27.11 -5.39
N ARG A 834 -6.00 -27.64 -6.12
CA ARG A 834 -6.37 -27.19 -7.46
C ARG A 834 -7.87 -27.36 -7.67
N CYS A 835 -8.49 -26.51 -8.46
CA CYS A 835 -9.86 -26.70 -8.89
C CYS A 835 -9.98 -27.94 -9.80
N LEU A 836 -11.04 -28.72 -9.60
CA LEU A 836 -11.41 -29.83 -10.47
C LEU A 836 -11.80 -29.32 -11.86
N ASP A 837 -12.59 -28.24 -11.89
CA ASP A 837 -13.04 -27.59 -13.11
C ASP A 837 -12.38 -26.22 -13.28
N SER A 838 -12.26 -25.78 -14.53
CA SER A 838 -11.67 -24.49 -14.89
C SER A 838 -12.69 -23.41 -15.22
N VAL A 839 -13.99 -23.71 -15.16
CA VAL A 839 -15.07 -22.79 -15.52
C VAL A 839 -16.35 -23.10 -14.73
N ARG A 840 -17.11 -22.05 -14.41
CA ARG A 840 -18.52 -22.09 -14.03
C ARG A 840 -19.31 -21.18 -14.95
N VAL A 841 -20.56 -21.53 -15.21
CA VAL A 841 -21.48 -20.68 -15.98
C VAL A 841 -22.50 -20.08 -15.03
N LEU A 842 -22.55 -18.74 -14.96
CA LEU A 842 -23.60 -18.01 -14.28
C LEU A 842 -24.79 -17.91 -15.25
N HIS A 843 -25.93 -18.49 -14.87
CA HIS A 843 -27.13 -18.52 -15.70
C HIS A 843 -28.28 -17.82 -14.99
N ALA A 844 -29.01 -16.98 -15.71
CA ALA A 844 -30.17 -16.25 -15.20
C ALA A 844 -31.38 -16.43 -16.13
N SER A 845 -32.54 -16.73 -15.55
CA SER A 845 -33.84 -16.76 -16.21
C SER A 845 -34.81 -15.80 -15.52
N SER A 846 -35.93 -15.47 -16.18
CA SER A 846 -36.95 -14.52 -15.66
C SER A 846 -37.43 -14.78 -14.23
N VAL A 847 -37.24 -16.01 -13.73
CA VAL A 847 -37.69 -16.48 -12.42
C VAL A 847 -36.56 -16.92 -11.49
N SER A 848 -35.33 -17.15 -11.96
CA SER A 848 -34.26 -17.72 -11.12
C SER A 848 -32.85 -17.45 -11.64
N SER A 849 -31.84 -17.61 -10.78
CA SER A 849 -30.43 -17.66 -11.19
C SER A 849 -29.75 -18.91 -10.63
N SER A 850 -28.72 -19.39 -11.34
CA SER A 850 -27.95 -20.56 -10.97
C SER A 850 -26.48 -20.43 -11.38
N VAL A 851 -25.64 -21.24 -10.75
CA VAL A 851 -24.22 -21.42 -11.12
C VAL A 851 -24.04 -22.87 -11.51
N LEU A 852 -23.69 -23.11 -12.77
CA LEU A 852 -23.64 -24.43 -13.38
C LEU A 852 -22.18 -24.90 -13.52
N ALA A 853 -21.92 -26.16 -13.18
CA ALA A 853 -20.67 -26.82 -13.55
C ALA A 853 -20.65 -27.12 -15.07
N PRO A 854 -19.49 -27.43 -15.67
CA PRO A 854 -19.36 -27.68 -17.10
C PRO A 854 -20.31 -28.77 -17.63
N ASP A 855 -20.43 -29.87 -16.89
CA ASP A 855 -21.26 -31.02 -17.28
C ASP A 855 -22.75 -30.68 -17.15
N ASP A 856 -23.16 -30.03 -16.05
CA ASP A 856 -24.54 -29.55 -15.84
C ASP A 856 -24.97 -28.56 -16.93
N PHE A 857 -24.07 -27.63 -17.29
CA PHE A 857 -24.33 -26.68 -18.37
C PHE A 857 -24.51 -27.39 -19.70
N SER A 858 -23.61 -28.33 -20.04
CA SER A 858 -23.69 -29.07 -21.30
C SER A 858 -24.99 -29.90 -21.41
N GLN A 859 -25.45 -30.48 -20.31
CA GLN A 859 -26.75 -31.18 -20.25
C GLN A 859 -27.93 -30.20 -20.37
N SER A 860 -27.85 -29.04 -19.72
CA SER A 860 -28.89 -28.01 -19.80
C SER A 860 -29.05 -27.49 -21.24
N VAL A 861 -27.96 -27.22 -21.96
CA VAL A 861 -27.99 -26.75 -23.35
C VAL A 861 -28.59 -27.81 -24.28
N ALA A 862 -28.38 -29.10 -24.01
CA ALA A 862 -28.95 -30.19 -24.80
C ALA A 862 -30.47 -30.37 -24.59
N THR A 863 -31.00 -29.92 -23.45
CA THR A 863 -32.41 -30.10 -23.07
C THR A 863 -33.24 -28.83 -23.27
N ASP A 864 -32.68 -27.66 -22.98
CA ASP A 864 -33.28 -26.34 -23.20
C ASP A 864 -32.17 -25.30 -23.54
N PRO A 865 -32.00 -24.93 -24.81
CA PRO A 865 -30.91 -24.05 -25.21
C PRO A 865 -31.12 -22.63 -24.65
N PRO A 866 -30.16 -22.09 -23.88
CA PRO A 866 -30.26 -20.74 -23.35
C PRO A 866 -30.35 -19.73 -24.49
N GLN A 867 -31.44 -18.95 -24.51
CA GLN A 867 -31.83 -18.18 -25.70
C GLN A 867 -31.02 -16.90 -25.94
N ARG A 868 -30.19 -16.41 -24.97
CA ARG A 868 -29.48 -15.12 -25.07
C ARG A 868 -28.11 -15.13 -24.37
N HIS A 869 -27.17 -14.33 -24.87
CA HIS A 869 -25.87 -14.11 -24.21
C HIS A 869 -26.00 -13.29 -22.92
N SER A 870 -26.93 -12.33 -22.86
CA SER A 870 -27.16 -11.48 -21.69
C SER A 870 -27.53 -12.25 -20.42
N THR A 871 -28.05 -13.47 -20.56
CA THR A 871 -28.40 -14.34 -19.43
C THR A 871 -27.25 -15.22 -18.95
N LEU A 872 -26.15 -15.28 -19.70
CA LEU A 872 -25.00 -16.13 -19.43
C LEU A 872 -23.77 -15.29 -19.12
N ALA A 873 -23.04 -15.66 -18.07
CA ALA A 873 -21.69 -15.15 -17.84
C ALA A 873 -20.72 -16.29 -17.46
N LEU A 874 -19.45 -16.11 -17.77
CA LEU A 874 -18.40 -17.07 -17.43
C LEU A 874 -17.68 -16.67 -16.15
N ALA A 875 -17.51 -17.59 -15.20
CA ALA A 875 -16.58 -17.44 -14.09
C ALA A 875 -15.34 -18.32 -14.32
N LEU A 876 -14.16 -17.69 -14.42
CA LEU A 876 -12.94 -18.31 -14.94
C LEU A 876 -11.75 -18.07 -13.99
N PRO A 877 -11.38 -19.03 -13.12
CA PRO A 877 -10.18 -18.91 -12.31
C PRO A 877 -8.90 -19.02 -13.14
N VAL A 878 -7.89 -18.24 -12.74
CA VAL A 878 -6.54 -18.22 -13.33
C VAL A 878 -5.46 -18.25 -12.24
N GLY A 879 -4.25 -18.68 -12.60
CA GLY A 879 -3.10 -18.73 -11.70
C GLY A 879 -3.37 -19.56 -10.45
N ASP A 880 -2.89 -19.10 -9.30
CA ASP A 880 -3.02 -19.81 -8.03
C ASP A 880 -4.47 -20.07 -7.61
N ALA A 881 -5.44 -19.26 -8.08
CA ALA A 881 -6.87 -19.49 -7.80
C ALA A 881 -7.39 -20.77 -8.49
N LEU A 882 -6.82 -21.10 -9.65
CA LEU A 882 -7.12 -22.34 -10.38
C LEU A 882 -6.25 -23.50 -9.87
N GLN A 883 -4.95 -23.27 -9.68
CA GLN A 883 -4.00 -24.30 -9.28
C GLN A 883 -2.84 -23.71 -8.50
N GLU A 884 -2.70 -24.13 -7.24
CA GLU A 884 -1.57 -23.71 -6.40
C GLU A 884 -0.24 -24.19 -7.01
N PRO A 885 0.78 -23.32 -7.10
CA PRO A 885 2.08 -23.71 -7.64
C PRO A 885 3.00 -24.34 -6.61
N ASN A 886 4.01 -25.07 -7.10
CA ASN A 886 5.21 -25.35 -6.33
C ASN A 886 6.26 -24.27 -6.68
N TRP A 887 6.62 -23.44 -5.70
CA TRP A 887 7.41 -22.24 -5.94
C TRP A 887 8.84 -22.57 -6.33
N THR A 888 9.41 -23.64 -5.76
CA THR A 888 10.79 -24.06 -6.00
C THR A 888 11.01 -24.68 -7.37
N GLN A 889 9.94 -24.90 -8.13
CA GLN A 889 9.97 -25.29 -9.53
C GLN A 889 9.67 -24.10 -10.47
N GLY A 890 9.52 -22.89 -9.93
CA GLY A 890 9.15 -21.69 -10.68
C GLY A 890 7.74 -21.73 -11.27
N LEU A 891 6.86 -22.63 -10.83
CA LEU A 891 5.64 -22.94 -11.60
C LEU A 891 4.55 -21.87 -11.54
N GLY A 892 4.58 -20.98 -10.54
CA GLY A 892 3.52 -19.99 -10.31
C GLY A 892 3.31 -19.07 -11.50
N ILE A 893 4.34 -18.31 -11.87
CA ILE A 893 4.24 -17.39 -13.01
C ILE A 893 4.12 -18.14 -14.33
N ASN A 894 4.91 -19.20 -14.48
CA ASN A 894 5.03 -19.91 -15.74
C ASN A 894 3.72 -20.60 -16.14
N ARG A 895 3.14 -21.43 -15.26
CA ARG A 895 1.82 -22.01 -15.52
C ARG A 895 0.72 -20.95 -15.49
N GLY A 896 0.85 -19.94 -14.64
CA GLY A 896 -0.13 -18.87 -14.55
C GLY A 896 -0.34 -18.16 -15.88
N PHE A 897 0.73 -17.86 -16.63
CA PHE A 897 0.64 -17.27 -17.96
C PHE A 897 -0.10 -18.18 -18.95
N HIS A 898 0.11 -19.51 -18.85
CA HIS A 898 -0.67 -20.44 -19.66
C HIS A 898 -2.16 -20.39 -19.33
N THR A 899 -2.53 -20.38 -18.04
CA THR A 899 -3.93 -20.29 -17.61
C THR A 899 -4.57 -18.97 -18.02
N ALA A 900 -3.82 -17.86 -17.94
CA ALA A 900 -4.29 -16.54 -18.34
C ALA A 900 -4.72 -16.52 -19.82
N MET A 901 -3.86 -17.02 -20.71
CA MET A 901 -4.15 -17.10 -22.13
C MET A 901 -5.26 -18.11 -22.46
N ASN A 902 -5.33 -19.24 -21.75
CA ASN A 902 -6.39 -20.23 -21.97
C ASN A 902 -7.77 -19.65 -21.68
N GLN A 903 -7.91 -18.92 -20.56
CA GLN A 903 -9.19 -18.30 -20.21
C GLN A 903 -9.51 -17.08 -21.09
N ALA A 904 -8.50 -16.35 -21.55
CA ALA A 904 -8.70 -15.30 -22.56
C ALA A 904 -9.18 -15.88 -23.90
N PHE A 905 -8.63 -17.03 -24.32
CA PHE A 905 -9.09 -17.76 -25.50
C PHE A 905 -10.52 -18.28 -25.32
N ALA A 906 -10.88 -18.78 -24.14
CA ALA A 906 -12.26 -19.17 -23.83
C ALA A 906 -13.23 -17.97 -23.96
N CYS A 907 -12.85 -16.79 -23.48
CA CYS A 907 -13.64 -15.57 -23.68
C CYS A 907 -13.80 -15.22 -25.17
N LEU A 908 -12.75 -15.37 -25.98
CA LEU A 908 -12.82 -15.18 -27.43
C LEU A 908 -13.83 -16.14 -28.08
N LEU A 909 -13.79 -17.44 -27.71
CA LEU A 909 -14.77 -18.41 -28.22
C LEU A 909 -16.20 -18.08 -27.78
N ALA A 910 -16.39 -17.59 -26.54
CA ALA A 910 -17.71 -17.16 -26.07
C ALA A 910 -18.27 -16.01 -26.92
N ARG A 911 -17.40 -15.08 -27.35
CA ARG A 911 -17.75 -13.90 -28.15
C ARG A 911 -17.98 -14.22 -29.63
N GLU A 912 -17.13 -15.05 -30.22
CA GLU A 912 -17.10 -15.30 -31.67
C GLU A 912 -17.86 -16.57 -32.09
N GLN A 913 -18.11 -17.49 -31.15
CA GLN A 913 -18.78 -18.77 -31.42
C GLN A 913 -19.94 -18.99 -30.45
N SER A 914 -19.67 -19.49 -29.24
CA SER A 914 -20.70 -19.74 -28.20
C SER A 914 -20.09 -19.94 -26.82
N VAL A 915 -20.90 -19.76 -25.78
CA VAL A 915 -20.54 -20.09 -24.39
C VAL A 915 -20.22 -21.59 -24.24
N GLN A 916 -20.92 -22.46 -24.97
CA GLN A 916 -20.60 -23.90 -24.98
C GLN A 916 -19.20 -24.18 -25.54
N ALA A 917 -18.81 -23.52 -26.64
CA ALA A 917 -17.46 -23.66 -27.19
C ALA A 917 -16.39 -23.22 -26.16
N ALA A 918 -16.65 -22.13 -25.44
CA ALA A 918 -15.78 -21.65 -24.36
C ALA A 918 -15.64 -22.66 -23.21
N VAL A 919 -16.76 -23.23 -22.74
CA VAL A 919 -16.79 -24.22 -21.66
C VAL A 919 -16.04 -25.50 -22.06
N THR A 920 -16.30 -26.02 -23.25
CA THR A 920 -15.62 -27.19 -23.81
C THR A 920 -14.11 -26.95 -23.92
N GLN A 921 -13.72 -25.81 -24.48
CA GLN A 921 -12.30 -25.46 -24.66
C GLN A 921 -11.58 -25.30 -23.32
N SER A 922 -12.14 -24.53 -22.38
CA SER A 922 -11.52 -24.31 -21.06
C SER A 922 -11.31 -25.64 -20.34
N SER A 923 -12.35 -26.49 -20.31
CA SER A 923 -12.30 -27.80 -19.65
C SER A 923 -11.27 -28.74 -20.30
N THR A 924 -11.21 -28.77 -21.63
CA THR A 924 -10.28 -29.62 -22.39
C THR A 924 -8.83 -29.19 -22.15
N THR A 925 -8.55 -27.89 -22.25
CA THR A 925 -7.20 -27.37 -22.04
C THR A 925 -6.74 -27.52 -20.59
N HIS A 926 -7.63 -27.35 -19.61
CA HIS A 926 -7.33 -27.62 -18.21
C HIS A 926 -6.94 -29.08 -17.98
N LYS A 927 -7.76 -30.03 -18.44
CA LYS A 927 -7.46 -31.47 -18.36
C LYS A 927 -6.11 -31.80 -19.00
N ARG A 928 -5.82 -31.21 -20.17
CA ARG A 928 -4.52 -31.41 -20.85
C ARG A 928 -3.37 -30.86 -20.03
N MET A 929 -3.47 -29.64 -19.50
CA MET A 929 -2.45 -29.05 -18.62
C MET A 929 -2.17 -29.89 -17.36
N LEU A 930 -3.20 -30.52 -16.78
CA LEU A 930 -3.04 -31.40 -15.63
C LEU A 930 -2.27 -32.69 -15.96
N SER A 931 -2.32 -33.14 -17.20
CA SER A 931 -1.57 -34.32 -17.68
C SER A 931 -0.12 -34.00 -18.09
N MET A 932 0.22 -32.73 -18.28
CA MET A 932 1.57 -32.32 -18.68
C MET A 932 2.57 -32.51 -17.54
N LYS A 933 3.75 -33.02 -17.89
CA LYS A 933 4.94 -32.95 -17.02
C LYS A 933 5.56 -31.57 -17.22
N TRP A 934 5.67 -30.82 -16.13
CA TRP A 934 6.31 -29.51 -16.15
C TRP A 934 7.68 -29.66 -15.50
N GLY A 935 8.75 -29.55 -16.29
CA GLY A 935 10.13 -29.58 -15.81
C GLY A 935 10.76 -28.20 -15.89
N MET A 936 11.62 -27.85 -14.92
CA MET A 936 12.56 -26.75 -15.10
C MET A 936 13.61 -27.19 -16.11
N GLY A 937 13.58 -26.64 -17.32
CA GLY A 937 14.75 -26.64 -18.20
C GLY A 937 15.84 -25.79 -17.56
N HIS A 938 16.61 -26.36 -16.63
CA HIS A 938 17.88 -25.80 -16.16
C HIS A 938 19.01 -26.46 -16.95
N SER A 939 19.12 -26.14 -18.23
CA SER A 939 20.27 -26.52 -19.04
C SER A 939 21.46 -25.58 -18.75
N GLY A 940 22.05 -25.76 -17.57
CA GLY A 940 23.48 -25.48 -17.35
C GLY A 940 24.35 -26.73 -17.54
N LEU A 941 23.74 -27.91 -17.59
CA LEU A 941 24.38 -29.20 -17.87
C LEU A 941 23.53 -29.97 -18.89
N ALA A 942 24.07 -30.12 -20.10
CA ALA A 942 23.57 -30.94 -21.22
C ALA A 942 22.17 -30.60 -21.81
N GLY A 943 22.14 -30.43 -23.13
CA GLY A 943 20.93 -30.13 -23.89
C GLY A 943 19.90 -31.24 -23.84
N SER A 944 18.70 -30.93 -23.36
CA SER A 944 17.43 -31.45 -23.86
C SER A 944 16.33 -30.57 -23.27
N GLY A 945 15.34 -30.24 -24.10
CA GLY A 945 14.29 -29.27 -23.79
C GLY A 945 13.48 -29.61 -22.56
N SER A 946 12.67 -28.63 -22.15
CA SER A 946 11.40 -28.82 -21.45
C SER A 946 10.86 -30.24 -21.68
N GLY A 947 11.06 -31.14 -20.72
CA GLY A 947 10.68 -32.54 -20.87
C GLY A 947 9.18 -32.64 -21.19
N ASN A 948 8.88 -32.86 -22.47
CA ASN A 948 7.57 -32.86 -23.15
C ASN A 948 6.95 -31.53 -23.63
N ILE A 949 7.66 -30.39 -23.66
CA ILE A 949 7.27 -29.23 -24.51
C ILE A 949 8.18 -29.24 -25.73
N GLY A 950 8.06 -30.29 -26.54
CA GLY A 950 8.73 -30.43 -27.83
C GLY A 950 8.07 -29.54 -28.87
N LEU A 951 8.16 -28.22 -28.71
CA LEU A 951 7.80 -27.27 -29.76
C LEU A 951 9.07 -26.59 -30.28
N GLU A 952 9.26 -26.69 -31.59
CA GLU A 952 10.03 -25.77 -32.43
C GLU A 952 9.94 -24.31 -31.91
N PRO A 953 11.00 -23.50 -32.10
CA PRO A 953 11.26 -22.30 -31.31
C PRO A 953 10.05 -21.38 -31.22
N PHE A 954 9.88 -20.77 -30.04
CA PHE A 954 8.85 -19.87 -29.49
C PHE A 954 8.11 -18.86 -30.42
N LYS A 955 8.49 -18.78 -31.69
CA LYS A 955 7.90 -17.98 -32.77
C LYS A 955 6.36 -18.05 -32.77
N HIS A 956 5.78 -19.22 -32.49
CA HIS A 956 4.33 -19.43 -32.56
C HIS A 956 3.57 -19.24 -31.23
N TRP A 957 4.24 -19.06 -30.09
CA TRP A 957 3.58 -18.97 -28.76
C TRP A 957 2.61 -17.78 -28.67
N ASN A 958 1.30 -18.03 -28.60
CA ASN A 958 0.25 -17.00 -28.59
C ASN A 958 -1.00 -17.48 -27.82
N THR A 959 -2.08 -16.70 -27.85
CA THR A 959 -3.35 -16.98 -27.16
C THR A 959 -3.89 -18.39 -27.44
N ASP A 960 -3.78 -18.86 -28.68
CA ASP A 960 -4.29 -20.16 -29.11
C ASP A 960 -3.55 -21.30 -28.39
N PRO A 961 -4.26 -22.13 -27.60
CA PRO A 961 -3.63 -23.18 -26.80
C PRO A 961 -2.88 -24.20 -27.67
N ARG A 962 -3.25 -24.40 -28.95
CA ARG A 962 -2.55 -25.34 -29.85
C ARG A 962 -1.10 -24.95 -30.11
N ASN A 963 -0.76 -23.67 -29.95
CA ASN A 963 0.61 -23.18 -30.13
C ASN A 963 1.44 -23.22 -28.83
N ARG A 964 0.87 -23.74 -27.74
CA ARG A 964 1.50 -23.76 -26.40
C ARG A 964 1.39 -25.09 -25.68
N ILE A 965 0.35 -25.85 -25.98
CA ILE A 965 -0.03 -27.08 -25.30
C ILE A 965 -0.15 -28.16 -26.38
N PRO A 966 0.85 -29.06 -26.48
CA PRO A 966 0.88 -30.13 -27.46
C PRO A 966 -0.14 -31.23 -27.15
#